data_AF-A0AAD9G1T0-F1
#
_entry.id   AF-A0AAD9G1T0-F1
#
_cell.length_a   1.000
_cell.length_b   1.000
_cell.length_c   1.000
_cell.angle_alpha   90.00
_cell.angle_beta   90.00
_cell.angle_gamma   90.00
#
_symmetry.space_group_name_H-M   'P 1'
#
loop_
_entity.id
_entity.type
_entity.pdbx_description
1 polymer ?
#
loop_
_entity_poly.entity_id
_entity_poly.type
_entity_poly.pdbx_seq_one_letter_code
_entity_poly.pdbx_strand_id
1 'polypeptide(L)'
;MINRLRMLSSSRTVALAAAGACGLLGGGLSSRAELSTALADAGKETNVAKGQKGEWYPNTTTKHWHFYKGKMNPSAAKSMKLFKVADTPIADEIASYLGVELNDMEVKNYNDGETSITVKENVRGKRVYIISSTTTVDRLMELLLSISAMRRASAKSITAVIPFYGYARMDLMHKSREPIAAADIARMLETMGVDHVVSVDLHSAQIEGFFKPQIPVDNLQAFPVGAVYFSEQSLGNPIVVAPHSAAVNRAAMFRDTLSRTIDEFVPLAFVIRKHQLDEDQPGELVGDVEGKDCIVVDTLVDTGSTLVKTAKVLKANGAKTVSAFAVHARYSSHAMQTLQSCKELDKLVTTNTIPVHLNSDEVSPKIVTLSVAPFIAEVISCIHTKSSIIQCCYFPFSVPTTVSFHNRTEKLYVTMMAEDKKPQEELEFISVEPDTRTPSAAASTEKSIGPKTAASPKANDKEALLTSMRKTVTSAKHPVAAFFHLFFKALALFLYMFGSIFISNFVFIFVVCILLLAFDFWTVKNVTGRLLVGLRWWNKINEDGTSEWVFESHEDMTEIDPLDSRVFWTGLYGAPALWVMLLIIAVLKFNVEWALIVIVAVALSGANIIGYTRCKKDAKQKMQSLMSQGALGAFSTSAGSSIMSTIGGLALGGGLGGALGGSAPTKKPTQAEIV
;
A
#
# COMPACT_ATOMS: atom_id res chain seq x y z
N MET A 1 52.90 -20.62 -5.46
CA MET A 1 52.11 -19.56 -4.79
C MET A 1 51.01 -19.18 -5.77
N ILE A 2 49.73 -19.16 -5.37
CA ILE A 2 48.55 -19.35 -6.26
C ILE A 2 48.48 -20.82 -6.75
N ASN A 3 47.39 -21.59 -6.75
CA ASN A 3 45.95 -21.39 -6.50
C ASN A 3 45.41 -22.25 -5.33
N ARG A 4 44.30 -21.85 -4.67
CA ARG A 4 43.50 -22.74 -3.80
C ARG A 4 41.98 -22.60 -4.06
N LEU A 5 41.36 -23.75 -4.32
CA LEU A 5 40.00 -24.18 -3.94
C LEU A 5 38.78 -23.37 -4.43
N ARG A 6 38.18 -23.87 -5.52
CA ARG A 6 36.72 -24.02 -5.63
C ARG A 6 36.31 -25.35 -4.97
N MET A 7 35.18 -25.39 -4.25
CA MET A 7 34.36 -26.59 -4.11
C MET A 7 32.88 -26.24 -4.18
N LEU A 8 32.12 -27.13 -4.84
CA LEU A 8 30.69 -27.05 -5.09
C LEU A 8 29.95 -28.09 -4.25
N SER A 9 28.63 -27.91 -4.11
CA SER A 9 27.64 -28.97 -3.89
C SER A 9 27.77 -29.80 -2.60
N SER A 10 27.00 -29.41 -1.57
CA SER A 10 26.66 -30.28 -0.44
C SER A 10 25.19 -30.67 -0.49
N SER A 11 24.88 -31.80 -1.13
CA SER A 11 23.58 -32.52 -1.01
C SER A 11 23.72 -34.03 -1.25
N ARG A 12 24.94 -34.58 -1.16
CA ARG A 12 25.20 -36.04 -1.25
C ARG A 12 25.88 -36.64 -0.01
N THR A 13 26.18 -35.84 1.00
CA THR A 13 26.99 -36.28 2.16
C THR A 13 26.16 -36.82 3.35
N VAL A 14 24.84 -36.61 3.38
CA VAL A 14 23.98 -37.10 4.47
C VAL A 14 23.59 -38.57 4.28
N ALA A 15 23.40 -39.02 3.03
CA ALA A 15 23.06 -40.42 2.73
C ALA A 15 24.18 -41.42 3.06
N LEU A 16 25.45 -40.96 3.15
CA LEU A 16 26.59 -41.84 3.46
C LEU A 16 26.83 -42.06 4.96
N ALA A 17 26.24 -41.23 5.83
CA ALA A 17 26.39 -41.37 7.29
C ALA A 17 25.50 -42.47 7.87
N ALA A 18 24.33 -42.74 7.26
CA ALA A 18 23.41 -43.80 7.70
C ALA A 18 23.88 -45.22 7.32
N ALA A 19 24.67 -45.35 6.26
CA ALA A 19 25.23 -46.66 5.84
C ALA A 19 26.37 -47.17 6.74
N GLY A 20 26.93 -46.32 7.61
CA GLY A 20 28.04 -46.67 8.51
C GLY A 20 27.64 -47.44 9.78
N ALA A 21 26.34 -47.64 10.03
CA ALA A 21 25.83 -48.25 11.28
C ALA A 21 25.40 -49.73 11.15
N CYS A 22 25.33 -50.28 9.93
CA CYS A 22 25.01 -51.69 9.68
C CYS A 22 26.20 -52.46 9.07
N GLY A 23 27.35 -52.36 9.74
CA GLY A 23 28.58 -53.07 9.39
C GLY A 23 28.85 -54.29 10.29
N LEU A 24 27.89 -55.20 10.44
CA LEU A 24 28.08 -56.50 11.11
C LEU A 24 27.34 -57.60 10.34
N LEU A 25 28.04 -58.73 10.17
CA LEU A 25 27.70 -59.89 9.31
C LEU A 25 27.91 -59.62 7.81
N GLY A 26 28.79 -60.43 7.21
CA GLY A 26 29.36 -60.19 5.88
C GLY A 26 28.67 -60.94 4.74
N GLY A 27 28.99 -60.52 3.52
CA GLY A 27 28.53 -61.11 2.27
C GLY A 27 28.86 -60.15 1.12
N GLY A 28 29.94 -60.42 0.40
CA GLY A 28 30.35 -59.57 -0.72
C GLY A 28 29.44 -59.78 -1.94
N LEU A 29 28.73 -58.74 -2.38
CA LEU A 29 28.00 -58.76 -3.65
C LEU A 29 28.94 -58.35 -4.78
N SER A 30 29.32 -59.36 -5.57
CA SER A 30 30.25 -59.24 -6.69
C SER A 30 29.51 -59.52 -8.01
N SER A 31 28.75 -58.54 -8.51
CA SER A 31 28.38 -58.52 -9.92
C SER A 31 28.12 -57.10 -10.46
N ARG A 32 28.48 -56.89 -11.73
CA ARG A 32 28.14 -55.66 -12.47
C ARG A 32 26.64 -55.55 -12.78
N ALA A 33 25.89 -56.63 -12.61
CA ALA A 33 24.47 -56.76 -12.92
C ALA A 33 23.56 -56.18 -11.82
N GLU A 34 23.94 -56.31 -10.54
CA GLU A 34 23.16 -55.72 -9.43
C GLU A 34 23.28 -54.20 -9.44
N LEU A 35 24.46 -53.66 -9.76
CA LEU A 35 24.69 -52.23 -9.94
C LEU A 35 23.93 -51.65 -11.16
N SER A 36 23.79 -52.41 -12.26
CA SER A 36 22.91 -51.99 -13.36
C SER A 36 21.42 -52.10 -13.02
N THR A 37 21.03 -53.03 -12.14
CA THR A 37 19.63 -53.17 -11.69
C THR A 37 19.26 -52.02 -10.75
N ALA A 38 20.14 -51.66 -9.80
CA ALA A 38 19.97 -50.50 -8.93
C ALA A 38 19.95 -49.17 -9.69
N LEU A 39 20.74 -49.04 -10.77
CA LEU A 39 20.69 -47.88 -11.67
C LEU A 39 19.46 -47.89 -12.59
N ALA A 40 18.93 -49.06 -12.97
CA ALA A 40 17.69 -49.19 -13.74
C ALA A 40 16.45 -48.85 -12.90
N ASP A 41 16.43 -49.19 -11.61
CA ASP A 41 15.35 -48.79 -10.70
C ASP A 41 15.43 -47.31 -10.29
N ALA A 42 16.63 -46.70 -10.27
CA ALA A 42 16.79 -45.25 -10.19
C ALA A 42 16.43 -44.51 -11.50
N GLY A 43 16.32 -45.23 -12.62
CA GLY A 43 16.00 -44.71 -13.96
C GLY A 43 14.54 -44.90 -14.39
N LYS A 44 13.67 -45.44 -13.51
CA LYS A 44 12.22 -45.48 -13.74
C LYS A 44 11.59 -44.12 -13.41
N GLU A 45 11.84 -43.13 -14.25
CA GLU A 45 10.87 -42.05 -14.39
C GLU A 45 9.51 -42.63 -14.76
N THR A 46 8.47 -42.09 -14.14
CA THR A 46 7.11 -42.57 -14.29
C THR A 46 6.68 -42.47 -15.75
N ASN A 47 6.46 -43.62 -16.39
CA ASN A 47 5.69 -43.69 -17.64
C ASN A 47 4.42 -42.86 -17.48
N VAL A 48 4.20 -41.92 -18.41
CA VAL A 48 3.02 -41.04 -18.41
C VAL A 48 1.76 -41.91 -18.43
N ALA A 49 1.15 -42.08 -17.26
CA ALA A 49 -0.03 -42.89 -17.09
C ALA A 49 -1.21 -42.20 -17.78
N LYS A 50 -1.59 -42.73 -18.95
CA LYS A 50 -2.84 -42.37 -19.61
C LYS A 50 -4.00 -42.63 -18.66
N GLY A 51 -4.63 -41.55 -18.17
CA GLY A 51 -6.00 -41.59 -17.69
C GLY A 51 -6.25 -42.38 -16.40
N GLN A 52 -5.58 -42.02 -15.30
CA GLN A 52 -6.21 -42.11 -13.99
C GLN A 52 -6.54 -40.70 -13.49
N LYS A 53 -7.80 -40.47 -13.13
CA LYS A 53 -8.23 -39.24 -12.45
C LYS A 53 -7.76 -39.31 -10.99
N GLY A 54 -6.53 -38.89 -10.71
CA GLY A 54 -6.10 -38.62 -9.34
C GLY A 54 -6.92 -37.48 -8.74
N GLU A 55 -7.26 -37.57 -7.46
CA GLU A 55 -7.84 -36.45 -6.72
C GLU A 55 -6.72 -35.47 -6.33
N TRP A 56 -6.50 -34.46 -7.17
CA TRP A 56 -5.48 -33.41 -6.96
C TRP A 56 -5.69 -32.54 -5.71
N TYR A 57 -6.86 -32.64 -5.08
CA TYR A 57 -7.27 -31.86 -3.93
C TYR A 57 -8.18 -32.69 -3.00
N PRO A 58 -7.62 -33.65 -2.24
CA PRO A 58 -8.41 -34.42 -1.28
C PRO A 58 -9.08 -33.49 -0.26
N ASN A 59 -10.30 -33.84 0.14
CA ASN A 59 -11.15 -33.09 1.09
C ASN A 59 -11.49 -31.65 0.66
N THR A 60 -11.64 -31.38 -0.64
CA THR A 60 -12.08 -30.06 -1.13
C THR A 60 -13.57 -29.82 -0.88
N THR A 61 -13.91 -28.65 -0.33
CA THR A 61 -15.31 -28.20 -0.18
C THR A 61 -15.56 -26.85 -0.85
N THR A 62 -16.75 -26.72 -1.44
CA THR A 62 -17.32 -25.51 -2.05
C THR A 62 -18.64 -25.10 -1.37
N LYS A 63 -19.10 -25.85 -0.37
CA LYS A 63 -20.54 -26.02 -0.07
C LYS A 63 -21.33 -24.78 0.34
N HIS A 64 -20.68 -23.69 0.74
CA HIS A 64 -21.37 -22.57 1.40
C HIS A 64 -21.04 -21.19 0.81
N TRP A 65 -20.45 -21.15 -0.39
CA TRP A 65 -19.84 -19.94 -0.93
C TRP A 65 -20.52 -19.37 -2.18
N HIS A 66 -21.47 -18.47 -1.92
CA HIS A 66 -22.47 -17.97 -2.87
C HIS A 66 -22.09 -16.65 -3.60
N PHE A 67 -20.86 -16.56 -4.13
CA PHE A 67 -20.48 -15.41 -4.99
C PHE A 67 -20.89 -15.57 -6.46
N TYR A 68 -21.00 -16.81 -6.95
CA TYR A 68 -21.18 -17.05 -8.37
C TYR A 68 -22.62 -16.78 -8.82
N LYS A 69 -22.81 -15.77 -9.69
CA LYS A 69 -24.14 -15.32 -10.16
C LYS A 69 -24.83 -16.25 -11.17
N GLY A 70 -24.27 -17.45 -11.39
CA GLY A 70 -24.72 -18.41 -12.39
C GLY A 70 -23.91 -18.34 -13.68
N LYS A 71 -24.14 -19.31 -14.57
CA LYS A 71 -23.33 -19.51 -15.79
C LYS A 71 -23.28 -18.25 -16.67
N MET A 72 -22.11 -18.02 -17.27
CA MET A 72 -21.89 -16.89 -18.16
C MET A 72 -22.89 -16.90 -19.33
N ASN A 73 -23.29 -15.71 -19.81
CA ASN A 73 -24.14 -15.58 -20.99
C ASN A 73 -23.52 -16.36 -22.19
N PRO A 74 -24.23 -17.33 -22.78
CA PRO A 74 -23.68 -18.19 -23.85
C PRO A 74 -23.12 -17.44 -25.06
N SER A 75 -23.64 -16.25 -25.35
CA SER A 75 -23.13 -15.40 -26.44
C SER A 75 -21.74 -14.83 -26.15
N ALA A 76 -21.51 -14.39 -24.90
CA ALA A 76 -20.20 -13.90 -24.46
C ALA A 76 -19.18 -15.05 -24.39
N ALA A 77 -19.58 -16.18 -23.80
CA ALA A 77 -18.80 -17.40 -23.69
C ALA A 77 -18.22 -17.87 -25.04
N LYS A 78 -18.99 -17.80 -26.14
CA LYS A 78 -18.55 -18.19 -27.49
C LYS A 78 -17.39 -17.34 -28.06
N SER A 79 -17.10 -16.18 -27.47
CA SER A 79 -15.99 -15.30 -27.89
C SER A 79 -14.73 -15.44 -27.03
N MET A 80 -14.84 -16.14 -25.90
CA MET A 80 -13.76 -16.51 -25.00
C MET A 80 -13.04 -17.77 -25.49
N LYS A 81 -11.74 -17.86 -25.20
CA LYS A 81 -10.96 -19.09 -25.31
C LYS A 81 -10.21 -19.32 -24.00
N LEU A 82 -10.36 -20.49 -23.41
CA LEU A 82 -9.84 -20.84 -22.09
C LEU A 82 -8.90 -22.04 -22.22
N PHE A 83 -7.65 -21.86 -21.81
CA PHE A 83 -6.61 -22.89 -21.85
C PHE A 83 -6.05 -23.12 -20.45
N LYS A 84 -5.59 -24.35 -20.20
CA LYS A 84 -4.80 -24.68 -19.02
C LYS A 84 -3.41 -25.12 -19.43
N VAL A 85 -2.42 -24.76 -18.62
CA VAL A 85 -1.08 -25.36 -18.66
C VAL A 85 -1.14 -26.74 -17.97
N ALA A 86 -0.13 -27.59 -18.15
CA ALA A 86 -0.08 -28.88 -17.47
C ALA A 86 -0.11 -28.68 -15.95
N ASP A 87 -0.66 -29.67 -15.22
CA ASP A 87 -0.78 -29.61 -13.76
C ASP A 87 -1.46 -28.32 -13.24
N THR A 88 -2.66 -28.02 -13.76
CA THR A 88 -3.50 -26.93 -13.25
C THR A 88 -4.97 -27.38 -13.18
N PRO A 89 -5.32 -28.29 -12.24
CA PRO A 89 -6.64 -28.91 -12.16
C PRO A 89 -7.76 -27.93 -11.77
N ILE A 90 -7.45 -26.86 -11.04
CA ILE A 90 -8.38 -25.75 -10.78
C ILE A 90 -8.98 -25.15 -12.07
N ALA A 91 -8.30 -25.25 -13.21
CA ALA A 91 -8.82 -24.78 -14.49
C ALA A 91 -10.07 -25.55 -14.96
N ASP A 92 -10.18 -26.83 -14.63
CA ASP A 92 -11.37 -27.64 -14.94
C ASP A 92 -12.57 -27.19 -14.10
N GLU A 93 -12.35 -26.85 -12.82
CA GLU A 93 -13.37 -26.25 -11.96
C GLU A 93 -13.82 -24.88 -12.48
N ILE A 94 -12.88 -24.00 -12.82
CA ILE A 94 -13.16 -22.65 -13.35
C ILE A 94 -13.98 -22.73 -14.64
N ALA A 95 -13.63 -23.65 -15.55
CA ALA A 95 -14.38 -23.91 -16.78
C ALA A 95 -15.82 -24.37 -16.50
N SER A 96 -16.00 -25.28 -15.53
CA SER A 96 -17.31 -25.77 -15.09
C SER A 96 -18.20 -24.65 -14.54
N TYR A 97 -17.67 -23.77 -13.68
CA TYR A 97 -18.39 -22.60 -13.19
C TYR A 97 -18.79 -21.68 -14.35
N LEU A 98 -17.82 -21.23 -15.15
CA LEU A 98 -18.04 -20.37 -16.32
C LEU A 98 -19.07 -20.93 -17.32
N GLY A 99 -19.22 -22.27 -17.37
CA GLY A 99 -20.08 -22.96 -18.33
C GLY A 99 -19.43 -23.07 -19.71
N VAL A 100 -18.10 -23.16 -19.76
CA VAL A 100 -17.32 -23.28 -21.00
C VAL A 100 -16.46 -24.55 -20.99
N GLU A 101 -16.07 -25.02 -22.17
CA GLU A 101 -15.11 -26.10 -22.31
C GLU A 101 -13.69 -25.55 -22.44
N LEU A 102 -12.71 -26.28 -21.89
CA LEU A 102 -11.30 -25.99 -22.10
C LEU A 102 -10.90 -26.28 -23.56
N ASN A 103 -10.13 -25.37 -24.14
CA ASN A 103 -9.66 -25.48 -25.51
C ASN A 103 -8.38 -26.34 -25.59
N ASP A 104 -8.26 -27.14 -26.65
CA ASP A 104 -7.13 -28.08 -26.80
C ASP A 104 -5.82 -27.33 -27.11
N MET A 105 -4.89 -27.44 -26.18
CA MET A 105 -3.49 -27.03 -26.30
C MET A 105 -2.63 -28.18 -25.83
N GLU A 106 -1.72 -28.61 -26.70
CA GLU A 106 -0.82 -29.69 -26.41
C GLU A 106 0.46 -29.16 -25.77
N VAL A 107 0.72 -29.62 -24.55
CA VAL A 107 1.96 -29.38 -23.80
C VAL A 107 2.73 -30.70 -23.80
N LYS A 108 3.95 -30.69 -24.33
CA LYS A 108 4.84 -31.84 -24.42
C LYS A 108 6.24 -31.45 -23.97
N ASN A 109 7.00 -32.41 -23.45
CA ASN A 109 8.44 -32.26 -23.28
C ASN A 109 9.15 -33.11 -24.33
N TYR A 110 10.22 -32.58 -24.92
CA TYR A 110 11.17 -33.35 -25.71
C TYR A 110 12.04 -34.23 -24.78
N ASN A 111 12.77 -35.19 -25.35
CA ASN A 111 13.56 -36.18 -24.59
C ASN A 111 14.73 -35.57 -23.78
N ASP A 112 15.09 -34.33 -24.06
CA ASP A 112 16.09 -33.51 -23.34
C ASP A 112 15.47 -32.60 -22.26
N GLY A 113 14.15 -32.61 -22.12
CA GLY A 113 13.39 -31.77 -21.19
C GLY A 113 12.88 -30.46 -21.77
N GLU A 114 13.18 -30.11 -23.03
CA GLU A 114 12.67 -28.85 -23.61
C GLU A 114 11.15 -28.88 -23.79
N THR A 115 10.47 -27.80 -23.37
CA THR A 115 9.01 -27.65 -23.49
C THR A 115 8.58 -27.31 -24.92
N SER A 116 7.62 -28.07 -25.44
CA SER A 116 6.94 -27.84 -26.71
C SER A 116 5.46 -27.51 -26.48
N ILE A 117 5.00 -26.39 -27.04
CA ILE A 117 3.60 -25.94 -26.96
C ILE A 117 2.99 -25.89 -28.37
N THR A 118 1.89 -26.60 -28.59
CA THR A 118 1.10 -26.54 -29.83
C THR A 118 -0.35 -26.21 -29.54
N VAL A 119 -0.80 -25.03 -29.99
CA VAL A 119 -2.19 -24.60 -29.91
C VAL A 119 -2.96 -25.17 -31.11
N LYS A 120 -3.92 -26.07 -30.87
CA LYS A 120 -4.72 -26.69 -31.95
C LYS A 120 -5.95 -25.88 -32.32
N GLU A 121 -6.35 -24.96 -31.45
CA GLU A 121 -7.55 -24.14 -31.55
C GLU A 121 -7.32 -22.78 -32.21
N ASN A 122 -8.28 -22.30 -33.02
CA ASN A 122 -8.16 -20.98 -33.64
C ASN A 122 -8.44 -19.86 -32.63
N VAL A 123 -7.38 -19.15 -32.25
CA VAL A 123 -7.42 -18.00 -31.31
C VAL A 123 -7.38 -16.63 -32.00
N ARG A 124 -7.31 -16.56 -33.34
CA ARG A 124 -7.18 -15.29 -34.06
C ARG A 124 -8.33 -14.33 -33.74
N GLY A 125 -7.99 -13.13 -33.26
CA GLY A 125 -8.96 -12.11 -32.89
C GLY A 125 -9.80 -12.43 -31.64
N LYS A 126 -9.52 -13.53 -30.92
CA LYS A 126 -10.24 -13.96 -29.71
C LYS A 126 -9.57 -13.43 -28.43
N ARG A 127 -10.36 -13.37 -27.35
CA ARG A 127 -9.86 -13.10 -25.99
C ARG A 127 -9.46 -14.44 -25.37
N VAL A 128 -8.18 -14.57 -25.06
CA VAL A 128 -7.56 -15.82 -24.57
C VAL A 128 -7.23 -15.68 -23.09
N TYR A 129 -7.57 -16.70 -22.32
CA TYR A 129 -7.26 -16.83 -20.91
C TYR A 129 -6.43 -18.10 -20.72
N ILE A 130 -5.26 -17.98 -20.11
CA ILE A 130 -4.34 -19.09 -19.85
C ILE A 130 -4.23 -19.25 -18.34
N ILE A 131 -4.74 -20.37 -17.81
CA ILE A 131 -4.67 -20.68 -16.39
C ILE A 131 -3.42 -21.52 -16.12
N SER A 132 -2.54 -21.05 -15.25
CA SER A 132 -1.31 -21.74 -14.86
C SER A 132 -0.81 -21.28 -13.49
N SER A 133 -0.68 -22.20 -12.54
CA SER A 133 0.03 -21.92 -11.28
C SER A 133 1.53 -22.13 -11.49
N THR A 134 2.35 -21.12 -11.18
CA THR A 134 3.80 -21.13 -11.45
C THR A 134 4.57 -21.80 -10.30
N THR A 135 4.24 -23.06 -10.05
CA THR A 135 4.77 -23.88 -8.94
C THR A 135 6.26 -24.23 -9.14
N THR A 136 6.63 -24.58 -10.38
CA THR A 136 7.98 -24.94 -10.85
C THR A 136 8.46 -24.03 -11.99
N VAL A 137 9.73 -24.16 -12.37
CA VAL A 137 10.32 -23.46 -13.53
C VAL A 137 9.68 -23.93 -14.84
N ASP A 138 9.38 -25.22 -14.97
CA ASP A 138 8.79 -25.79 -16.18
C ASP A 138 7.38 -25.24 -16.41
N ARG A 139 6.55 -25.13 -15.35
CA ARG A 139 5.23 -24.49 -15.43
C ARG A 139 5.32 -23.01 -15.84
N LEU A 140 6.33 -22.29 -15.35
CA LEU A 140 6.61 -20.92 -15.79
C LEU A 140 7.01 -20.86 -17.28
N MET A 141 7.89 -21.75 -17.74
CA MET A 141 8.30 -21.82 -19.14
C MET A 141 7.15 -22.20 -20.07
N GLU A 142 6.31 -23.16 -19.67
CA GLU A 142 5.08 -23.53 -20.37
C GLU A 142 4.11 -22.35 -20.49
N LEU A 143 3.90 -21.57 -19.42
CA LEU A 143 3.08 -20.36 -19.46
C LEU A 143 3.65 -19.31 -20.43
N LEU A 144 4.96 -19.03 -20.34
CA LEU A 144 5.64 -18.05 -21.20
C LEU A 144 5.58 -18.44 -22.69
N LEU A 145 5.85 -19.71 -23.01
CA LEU A 145 5.76 -20.25 -24.37
C LEU A 145 4.32 -20.29 -24.87
N SER A 146 3.33 -20.57 -23.99
CA SER A 146 1.91 -20.49 -24.33
C SER A 146 1.49 -19.07 -24.68
N ILE A 147 1.88 -18.06 -23.90
CA ILE A 147 1.63 -16.64 -24.21
C ILE A 147 2.24 -16.27 -25.58
N SER A 148 3.51 -16.64 -25.81
CA SER A 148 4.22 -16.40 -27.07
C SER A 148 3.52 -17.06 -28.28
N ALA A 149 3.07 -18.31 -28.14
CA ALA A 149 2.34 -19.04 -29.17
C ALA A 149 0.99 -18.37 -29.49
N MET A 150 0.20 -18.01 -28.47
CA MET A 150 -1.09 -17.32 -28.63
C MET A 150 -0.91 -15.94 -29.28
N ARG A 151 0.15 -15.21 -28.92
CA ARG A 151 0.46 -13.90 -29.50
C ARG A 151 0.79 -14.02 -30.99
N ARG A 152 1.63 -14.99 -31.36
CA ARG A 152 1.98 -15.29 -32.77
C ARG A 152 0.77 -15.79 -33.56
N ALA A 153 -0.14 -16.54 -32.93
CA ALA A 153 -1.43 -16.93 -33.50
C ALA A 153 -2.44 -15.76 -33.64
N SER A 154 -2.04 -14.52 -33.35
CA SER A 154 -2.84 -13.30 -33.49
C SER A 154 -4.06 -13.25 -32.56
N ALA A 155 -3.92 -13.72 -31.31
CA ALA A 155 -4.89 -13.46 -30.25
C ALA A 155 -5.12 -11.95 -30.07
N LYS A 156 -6.37 -11.54 -29.81
CA LYS A 156 -6.74 -10.13 -29.60
C LYS A 156 -6.28 -9.61 -28.25
N SER A 157 -6.39 -10.44 -27.22
CA SER A 157 -5.85 -10.18 -25.90
C SER A 157 -5.55 -11.49 -25.18
N ILE A 158 -4.50 -11.51 -24.36
CA ILE A 158 -4.02 -12.65 -23.59
C ILE A 158 -4.01 -12.27 -22.11
N THR A 159 -4.87 -12.94 -21.34
CA THR A 159 -4.93 -12.80 -19.88
C THR A 159 -4.26 -14.02 -19.24
N ALA A 160 -3.19 -13.81 -18.48
CA ALA A 160 -2.57 -14.87 -17.69
C ALA A 160 -3.27 -14.94 -16.33
N VAL A 161 -3.91 -16.06 -16.04
CA VAL A 161 -4.53 -16.33 -14.74
C VAL A 161 -3.57 -17.23 -13.97
N ILE A 162 -2.99 -16.68 -12.91
CA ILE A 162 -1.87 -17.26 -12.15
C ILE A 162 -2.31 -17.45 -10.68
N PRO A 163 -3.05 -18.53 -10.34
CA PRO A 163 -3.58 -18.73 -8.99
C PRO A 163 -2.50 -18.81 -7.90
N PHE A 164 -1.28 -19.21 -8.26
CA PHE A 164 -0.09 -19.07 -7.42
C PHE A 164 1.06 -18.46 -8.24
N TYR A 165 1.55 -17.31 -7.78
CA TYR A 165 2.69 -16.61 -8.38
C TYR A 165 4.00 -17.07 -7.73
N GLY A 166 4.76 -17.91 -8.45
CA GLY A 166 6.09 -18.33 -8.08
C GLY A 166 7.06 -17.16 -7.94
N TYR A 167 8.14 -17.35 -7.18
CA TYR A 167 9.13 -16.31 -6.88
C TYR A 167 8.61 -15.06 -6.12
N ALA A 168 7.33 -14.97 -5.75
CA ALA A 168 6.75 -13.84 -5.01
C ALA A 168 7.44 -13.52 -3.66
N ARG A 169 8.18 -14.46 -3.07
CA ARG A 169 9.01 -14.26 -1.85
C ARG A 169 10.32 -13.52 -2.09
N MET A 170 10.61 -13.14 -3.33
CA MET A 170 11.82 -12.43 -3.77
C MET A 170 11.41 -11.11 -4.44
N ASP A 171 10.60 -10.33 -3.72
CA ASP A 171 10.09 -9.02 -4.13
C ASP A 171 11.00 -7.85 -3.71
N LEU A 172 11.94 -8.08 -2.80
CA LEU A 172 12.96 -7.12 -2.39
C LEU A 172 14.32 -7.78 -2.10
N MET A 173 15.39 -6.99 -2.15
CA MET A 173 16.73 -7.45 -1.76
C MET A 173 16.86 -7.43 -0.24
N HIS A 174 16.99 -8.60 0.40
CA HIS A 174 17.24 -8.69 1.84
C HIS A 174 18.72 -8.53 2.17
N LYS A 175 19.60 -8.93 1.24
CA LYS A 175 21.06 -8.76 1.30
C LYS A 175 21.57 -8.13 0.00
N SER A 176 22.78 -7.60 0.03
CA SER A 176 23.44 -7.09 -1.17
C SER A 176 23.66 -8.21 -2.20
N ARG A 177 23.40 -7.90 -3.48
CA ARG A 177 23.62 -8.80 -4.65
C ARG A 177 22.62 -9.95 -4.80
N GLU A 178 21.42 -9.81 -4.27
CA GLU A 178 20.29 -10.73 -4.53
C GLU A 178 19.43 -10.23 -5.73
N PRO A 179 18.81 -11.13 -6.52
CA PRO A 179 17.86 -10.74 -7.57
C PRO A 179 16.49 -10.37 -6.98
N ILE A 180 15.73 -9.53 -7.69
CA ILE A 180 14.31 -9.28 -7.40
C ILE A 180 13.49 -10.17 -8.32
N ALA A 181 13.54 -11.48 -8.08
CA ALA A 181 13.04 -12.48 -9.03
C ALA A 181 11.55 -12.29 -9.34
N ALA A 182 10.71 -11.81 -8.40
CA ALA A 182 9.30 -11.52 -8.67
C ALA A 182 9.11 -10.46 -9.77
N ALA A 183 9.98 -9.44 -9.81
CA ALA A 183 9.99 -8.40 -10.84
C ALA A 183 10.58 -8.89 -12.17
N ASP A 184 11.55 -9.80 -12.12
CA ASP A 184 12.11 -10.41 -13.33
C ASP A 184 11.09 -11.36 -14.00
N ILE A 185 10.30 -12.13 -13.23
CA ILE A 185 9.17 -12.90 -13.75
C ILE A 185 8.12 -11.98 -14.40
N ALA A 186 7.80 -10.84 -13.78
CA ALA A 186 6.88 -9.87 -14.36
C ALA A 186 7.38 -9.41 -15.74
N ARG A 187 8.63 -8.94 -15.83
CA ARG A 187 9.27 -8.54 -17.09
C ARG A 187 9.27 -9.65 -18.16
N MET A 188 9.43 -10.92 -17.77
CA MET A 188 9.35 -12.05 -18.72
C MET A 188 7.93 -12.20 -19.29
N LEU A 189 6.90 -12.15 -18.45
CA LEU A 189 5.49 -12.21 -18.87
C LEU A 189 5.13 -11.04 -19.80
N GLU A 190 5.57 -9.82 -19.48
CA GLU A 190 5.40 -8.66 -20.35
C GLU A 190 6.08 -8.84 -21.71
N THR A 191 7.30 -9.37 -21.71
CA THR A 191 8.12 -9.52 -22.93
C THR A 191 7.53 -10.59 -23.86
N MET A 192 6.91 -11.64 -23.32
CA MET A 192 6.13 -12.60 -24.11
C MET A 192 4.81 -12.00 -24.65
N GLY A 193 4.38 -10.85 -24.10
CA GLY A 193 3.22 -10.11 -24.55
C GLY A 193 1.93 -10.55 -23.86
N VAL A 194 1.92 -10.65 -22.52
CA VAL A 194 0.67 -10.67 -21.74
C VAL A 194 -0.01 -9.29 -21.79
N ASP A 195 -1.34 -9.22 -21.83
CA ASP A 195 -2.09 -7.95 -21.78
C ASP A 195 -2.73 -7.68 -20.40
N HIS A 196 -2.90 -8.71 -19.58
CA HIS A 196 -3.54 -8.64 -18.25
C HIS A 196 -3.08 -9.84 -17.41
N VAL A 197 -2.71 -9.63 -16.15
CA VAL A 197 -2.47 -10.69 -15.17
C VAL A 197 -3.58 -10.73 -14.12
N VAL A 198 -4.09 -11.91 -13.78
CA VAL A 198 -4.94 -12.15 -12.61
C VAL A 198 -4.18 -13.08 -11.70
N SER A 199 -4.06 -12.77 -10.41
CA SER A 199 -3.43 -13.64 -9.42
C SER A 199 -4.25 -13.74 -8.14
N VAL A 200 -3.89 -14.64 -7.23
CA VAL A 200 -4.55 -14.79 -5.93
C VAL A 200 -3.51 -14.57 -4.84
N ASP A 201 -3.82 -13.68 -3.90
CA ASP A 201 -3.08 -13.36 -2.68
C ASP A 201 -1.54 -13.29 -2.85
N LEU A 202 -1.09 -12.37 -3.71
CA LEU A 202 0.35 -12.10 -3.89
C LEU A 202 1.03 -11.88 -2.53
N HIS A 203 2.25 -12.44 -2.38
CA HIS A 203 3.02 -12.35 -1.13
C HIS A 203 3.15 -10.92 -0.60
N SER A 204 3.30 -9.98 -1.54
CA SER A 204 3.50 -8.55 -1.37
C SER A 204 2.67 -7.84 -2.44
N ALA A 205 1.79 -6.90 -2.05
CA ALA A 205 0.93 -6.17 -2.99
C ALA A 205 1.74 -5.30 -3.97
N GLN A 206 2.96 -4.91 -3.58
CA GLN A 206 3.92 -4.17 -4.38
C GLN A 206 4.29 -4.89 -5.70
N ILE A 207 4.10 -6.21 -5.79
CA ILE A 207 4.32 -7.00 -7.01
C ILE A 207 3.41 -6.53 -8.16
N GLU A 208 2.21 -6.00 -7.86
CA GLU A 208 1.32 -5.38 -8.86
C GLU A 208 2.04 -4.22 -9.59
N GLY A 209 2.84 -3.45 -8.87
CA GLY A 209 3.65 -2.35 -9.39
C GLY A 209 4.92 -2.76 -10.13
N PHE A 210 5.23 -4.06 -10.24
CA PHE A 210 6.32 -4.55 -11.10
C PHE A 210 5.90 -4.66 -12.57
N PHE A 211 4.60 -4.66 -12.85
CA PHE A 211 4.05 -4.63 -14.20
C PHE A 211 3.90 -3.17 -14.67
N LYS A 212 4.05 -2.97 -15.98
CA LYS A 212 3.86 -1.70 -16.67
C LYS A 212 2.41 -1.23 -16.51
N PRO A 213 2.15 0.10 -16.43
CA PRO A 213 0.79 0.65 -16.31
C PRO A 213 -0.20 0.26 -17.43
N GLN A 214 0.27 -0.28 -18.55
CA GLN A 214 -0.58 -0.78 -19.64
C GLN A 214 -1.08 -2.22 -19.43
N ILE A 215 -0.49 -2.97 -18.50
CA ILE A 215 -0.81 -4.35 -18.16
C ILE A 215 -1.43 -4.33 -16.77
N PRO A 216 -2.77 -4.27 -16.63
CA PRO A 216 -3.41 -4.37 -15.33
C PRO A 216 -3.08 -5.69 -14.63
N VAL A 217 -3.13 -5.66 -13.31
CA VAL A 217 -2.92 -6.80 -12.43
C VAL A 217 -4.07 -6.86 -11.43
N ASP A 218 -4.96 -7.84 -11.57
CA ASP A 218 -6.03 -8.09 -10.59
C ASP A 218 -5.53 -9.11 -9.55
N ASN A 219 -5.15 -8.62 -8.36
CA ASN A 219 -4.71 -9.45 -7.23
C ASN A 219 -5.88 -9.79 -6.30
N LEU A 220 -6.36 -11.01 -6.39
CA LEU A 220 -7.56 -11.49 -5.70
C LEU A 220 -7.23 -11.90 -4.26
N GLN A 221 -7.72 -11.14 -3.28
CA GLN A 221 -7.53 -11.45 -1.86
C GLN A 221 -8.47 -12.58 -1.42
N ALA A 222 -7.90 -13.65 -0.86
CA ALA A 222 -8.61 -14.85 -0.47
C ALA A 222 -9.03 -14.86 1.00
N PHE A 223 -9.09 -13.71 1.70
CA PHE A 223 -9.57 -13.67 3.10
C PHE A 223 -11.03 -14.05 3.27
N PRO A 224 -11.97 -13.59 2.40
CA PRO A 224 -13.37 -13.99 2.53
C PRO A 224 -13.53 -15.53 2.48
N VAL A 225 -12.76 -16.20 1.61
CA VAL A 225 -12.11 -17.53 1.80
C VAL A 225 -12.35 -18.23 3.12
N GLY A 226 -11.35 -18.10 3.99
CA GLY A 226 -11.38 -18.63 5.34
C GLY A 226 -12.41 -17.94 6.22
N ALA A 227 -12.69 -16.64 6.06
CA ALA A 227 -13.56 -15.90 6.97
C ALA A 227 -14.95 -16.54 7.11
N VAL A 228 -15.56 -16.96 6.00
CA VAL A 228 -16.85 -17.65 6.03
C VAL A 228 -16.73 -19.09 6.53
N TYR A 229 -15.72 -19.84 6.07
CA TYR A 229 -15.44 -21.19 6.59
C TYR A 229 -15.31 -21.20 8.12
N PHE A 230 -14.63 -20.19 8.67
CA PHE A 230 -14.44 -19.99 10.10
C PHE A 230 -15.71 -19.49 10.80
N SER A 231 -16.53 -18.64 10.17
CA SER A 231 -17.87 -18.27 10.72
C SER A 231 -18.84 -19.45 10.84
N GLU A 232 -18.69 -20.46 9.98
CA GLU A 232 -19.48 -21.70 10.02
C GLU A 232 -18.95 -22.71 11.06
N GLN A 233 -17.72 -22.52 11.55
CA GLN A 233 -17.28 -23.23 12.75
C GLN A 233 -17.87 -22.54 13.97
N SER A 234 -18.32 -23.30 14.96
CA SER A 234 -18.76 -22.76 16.25
C SER A 234 -17.56 -22.27 17.07
N LEU A 235 -17.00 -21.12 16.68
CA LEU A 235 -15.96 -20.39 17.41
C LEU A 235 -16.59 -19.80 18.67
N GLY A 236 -15.93 -19.97 19.82
CA GLY A 236 -16.46 -19.50 21.10
C GLY A 236 -15.95 -18.12 21.50
N ASN A 237 -14.64 -17.91 21.35
CA ASN A 237 -13.98 -16.62 21.61
C ASN A 237 -12.79 -16.50 20.65
N PRO A 238 -13.02 -16.11 19.38
CA PRO A 238 -11.99 -16.14 18.35
C PRO A 238 -10.95 -15.04 18.54
N ILE A 239 -9.70 -15.32 18.13
CA ILE A 239 -8.66 -14.30 17.96
C ILE A 239 -7.85 -14.58 16.70
N VAL A 240 -7.62 -13.56 15.87
CA VAL A 240 -6.78 -13.71 14.68
C VAL A 240 -5.34 -13.43 15.04
N VAL A 241 -4.42 -14.28 14.56
CA VAL A 241 -2.99 -14.23 14.90
C VAL A 241 -2.14 -14.07 13.65
N ALA A 242 -1.28 -13.06 13.59
CA ALA A 242 -0.22 -12.99 12.59
C ALA A 242 0.99 -13.83 13.02
N PRO A 243 1.50 -14.77 12.19
CA PRO A 243 2.65 -15.60 12.56
C PRO A 243 3.98 -14.85 12.61
N HIS A 244 4.05 -13.65 12.02
CA HIS A 244 5.21 -12.75 12.07
C HIS A 244 4.78 -11.31 11.71
N SER A 245 5.64 -10.32 12.01
CA SER A 245 5.39 -8.89 11.76
C SER A 245 4.94 -8.57 10.33
N ALA A 246 5.57 -9.16 9.31
CA ALA A 246 5.20 -8.95 7.90
C ALA A 246 3.78 -9.45 7.53
N ALA A 247 3.15 -10.29 8.35
CA ALA A 247 1.79 -10.80 8.13
C ALA A 247 0.72 -9.99 8.89
N VAL A 248 1.09 -8.99 9.71
CA VAL A 248 0.14 -8.23 10.55
C VAL A 248 -0.95 -7.55 9.74
N ASN A 249 -0.61 -6.90 8.62
CA ASN A 249 -1.61 -6.27 7.74
C ASN A 249 -2.58 -7.30 7.12
N ARG A 250 -2.08 -8.49 6.78
CA ARG A 250 -2.89 -9.59 6.22
C ARG A 250 -3.85 -10.15 7.27
N ALA A 251 -3.35 -10.42 8.47
CA ALA A 251 -4.13 -10.86 9.62
C ALA A 251 -5.19 -9.81 10.01
N ALA A 252 -4.87 -8.51 9.96
CA ALA A 252 -5.83 -7.43 10.18
C ALA A 252 -6.96 -7.41 9.13
N MET A 253 -6.64 -7.53 7.83
CA MET A 253 -7.67 -7.61 6.78
C MET A 253 -8.55 -8.85 6.93
N PHE A 254 -7.97 -10.00 7.29
CA PHE A 254 -8.74 -11.22 7.58
C PHE A 254 -9.65 -11.05 8.79
N ARG A 255 -9.13 -10.50 9.90
CA ARG A 255 -9.90 -10.16 11.11
C ARG A 255 -11.07 -9.23 10.80
N ASP A 256 -10.86 -8.18 10.02
CA ASP A 256 -11.92 -7.22 9.67
C ASP A 256 -12.99 -7.87 8.78
N THR A 257 -12.59 -8.82 7.94
CA THR A 257 -13.52 -9.62 7.12
C THR A 257 -14.30 -10.62 7.97
N LEU A 258 -13.63 -11.33 8.90
CA LEU A 258 -14.27 -12.28 9.82
C LEU A 258 -15.24 -11.55 10.77
N SER A 259 -14.83 -10.43 11.37
CA SER A 259 -15.64 -9.65 12.29
C SER A 259 -16.96 -9.19 11.64
N ARG A 260 -16.89 -8.71 10.38
CA ARG A 260 -18.08 -8.38 9.59
C ARG A 260 -18.92 -9.60 9.21
N THR A 261 -18.32 -10.78 9.09
CA THR A 261 -19.03 -12.03 8.74
C THR A 261 -19.82 -12.58 9.93
N ILE A 262 -19.29 -12.48 11.15
CA ILE A 262 -19.94 -12.96 12.39
C ILE A 262 -20.71 -11.89 13.18
N ASP A 263 -20.63 -10.62 12.76
CA ASP A 263 -21.20 -9.44 13.44
C ASP A 263 -20.69 -9.24 14.89
N GLU A 264 -19.43 -9.61 15.13
CA GLU A 264 -18.74 -9.50 16.43
C GLU A 264 -17.31 -8.99 16.24
N PHE A 265 -16.79 -8.21 17.19
CA PHE A 265 -15.41 -7.71 17.13
C PHE A 265 -14.40 -8.82 17.47
N VAL A 266 -13.59 -9.24 16.48
CA VAL A 266 -12.52 -10.21 16.69
C VAL A 266 -11.20 -9.48 17.02
N PRO A 267 -10.51 -9.78 18.13
CA PRO A 267 -9.20 -9.20 18.43
C PRO A 267 -8.08 -9.67 17.48
N LEU A 268 -6.94 -8.96 17.53
CA LEU A 268 -5.70 -9.30 16.82
C LEU A 268 -4.58 -9.58 17.81
N ALA A 269 -3.81 -10.64 17.58
CA ALA A 269 -2.52 -10.90 18.19
C ALA A 269 -1.44 -11.13 17.10
N PHE A 270 -0.17 -11.09 17.48
CA PHE A 270 0.93 -11.43 16.58
C PHE A 270 2.16 -11.95 17.31
N VAL A 271 2.96 -12.78 16.64
CA VAL A 271 4.23 -13.30 17.18
C VAL A 271 5.41 -12.53 16.57
N ILE A 272 6.27 -11.98 17.41
CA ILE A 272 7.53 -11.34 17.02
C ILE A 272 8.65 -12.37 17.13
N ARG A 273 9.49 -12.49 16.10
CA ARG A 273 10.73 -13.28 16.16
C ARG A 273 11.94 -12.35 15.98
N LYS A 274 12.90 -12.43 16.92
CA LYS A 274 14.15 -11.66 16.87
C LYS A 274 15.09 -12.33 15.87
N HIS A 275 15.49 -11.60 14.84
CA HIS A 275 15.92 -12.20 13.57
C HIS A 275 17.37 -12.72 13.52
N GLN A 276 18.07 -12.84 14.65
CA GLN A 276 19.55 -12.81 14.65
C GLN A 276 20.35 -13.74 15.59
N LEU A 277 19.77 -14.51 16.53
CA LEU A 277 20.61 -15.27 17.50
C LEU A 277 20.28 -16.76 17.71
N ASP A 278 19.04 -17.19 17.60
CA ASP A 278 18.67 -18.62 17.67
C ASP A 278 17.50 -18.91 16.72
N GLU A 279 17.60 -19.96 15.90
CA GLU A 279 16.44 -20.43 15.13
C GLU A 279 15.37 -21.04 16.04
N ASP A 280 15.74 -21.52 17.23
CA ASP A 280 14.86 -22.26 18.15
C ASP A 280 14.17 -21.41 19.23
N GLN A 281 14.41 -20.10 19.30
CA GLN A 281 13.64 -19.26 20.21
C GLN A 281 12.17 -19.20 19.76
N PRO A 282 11.21 -19.45 20.68
CA PRO A 282 9.80 -19.64 20.32
C PRO A 282 9.17 -18.40 19.64
N GLY A 283 9.62 -17.21 20.03
CA GLY A 283 9.04 -15.93 19.62
C GLY A 283 8.21 -15.31 20.74
N GLU A 284 8.11 -13.99 20.71
CA GLU A 284 7.43 -13.16 21.72
C GLU A 284 6.00 -12.89 21.24
N LEU A 285 5.00 -13.28 22.04
CA LEU A 285 3.59 -13.08 21.71
C LEU A 285 3.15 -11.67 22.15
N VAL A 286 2.49 -10.94 21.24
CA VAL A 286 1.82 -9.68 21.54
C VAL A 286 0.32 -9.86 21.34
N GLY A 287 -0.44 -9.62 22.42
CA GLY A 287 -1.88 -9.84 22.50
C GLY A 287 -2.24 -11.03 23.39
N ASP A 288 -3.32 -10.90 24.15
CA ASP A 288 -3.84 -11.95 25.02
C ASP A 288 -4.59 -13.03 24.22
N VAL A 289 -4.16 -14.28 24.36
CA VAL A 289 -4.72 -15.48 23.70
C VAL A 289 -5.29 -16.50 24.69
N GLU A 290 -5.28 -16.22 26.00
CA GLU A 290 -5.64 -17.20 27.02
C GLU A 290 -7.12 -17.59 26.90
N GLY A 291 -7.38 -18.90 26.80
CA GLY A 291 -8.73 -19.44 26.61
C GLY A 291 -9.37 -19.19 25.23
N LYS A 292 -8.67 -18.52 24.30
CA LYS A 292 -9.22 -18.12 22.99
C LYS A 292 -9.01 -19.15 21.89
N ASP A 293 -9.91 -19.12 20.91
CA ASP A 293 -9.84 -19.91 19.68
C ASP A 293 -8.98 -19.17 18.65
N CYS A 294 -7.69 -19.51 18.57
CA CYS A 294 -6.72 -18.79 17.74
C CYS A 294 -6.79 -19.21 16.27
N ILE A 295 -6.79 -18.23 15.35
CA ILE A 295 -6.75 -18.43 13.90
C ILE A 295 -5.49 -17.77 13.35
N VAL A 296 -4.46 -18.56 13.05
CA VAL A 296 -3.20 -18.08 12.46
C VAL A 296 -3.40 -17.81 10.97
N VAL A 297 -3.10 -16.60 10.49
CA VAL A 297 -3.33 -16.22 9.07
C VAL A 297 -2.01 -15.92 8.36
N ASP A 298 -1.78 -16.59 7.22
CA ASP A 298 -0.61 -16.39 6.36
C ASP A 298 -0.98 -16.51 4.86
N THR A 299 -0.04 -16.16 3.98
CA THR A 299 -0.11 -16.42 2.54
C THR A 299 0.18 -17.86 2.16
N LEU A 300 1.14 -18.51 2.82
CA LEU A 300 1.80 -19.70 2.27
C LEU A 300 2.25 -20.66 3.37
N VAL A 301 1.88 -21.94 3.24
CA VAL A 301 2.53 -23.03 3.99
C VAL A 301 3.47 -23.77 3.04
N ASP A 302 4.78 -23.59 3.28
CA ASP A 302 5.86 -24.26 2.54
C ASP A 302 6.32 -25.50 3.31
N THR A 303 7.23 -25.37 4.28
CA THR A 303 7.70 -26.47 5.16
C THR A 303 6.86 -26.67 6.42
N GLY A 304 5.92 -25.76 6.73
CA GLY A 304 5.12 -25.75 7.95
C GLY A 304 5.85 -25.35 9.24
N SER A 305 7.17 -25.16 9.24
CA SER A 305 7.96 -24.90 10.46
C SER A 305 7.55 -23.63 11.22
N THR A 306 7.34 -22.52 10.50
CA THR A 306 6.82 -21.26 11.06
C THR A 306 5.48 -21.46 11.75
N LEU A 307 4.56 -22.20 11.14
CA LEU A 307 3.23 -22.46 11.68
C LEU A 307 3.30 -23.32 12.94
N VAL A 308 4.11 -24.39 12.94
CA VAL A 308 4.33 -25.24 14.13
C VAL A 308 4.95 -24.44 15.29
N LYS A 309 5.93 -23.57 15.00
CA LYS A 309 6.51 -22.68 16.02
C LYS A 309 5.46 -21.72 16.58
N THR A 310 4.64 -21.09 15.73
CA THR A 310 3.52 -20.24 16.17
C THR A 310 2.50 -21.01 17.02
N ALA A 311 2.08 -22.21 16.60
CA ALA A 311 1.11 -23.01 17.34
C ALA A 311 1.60 -23.40 18.74
N LYS A 312 2.89 -23.74 18.86
CA LYS A 312 3.53 -24.00 20.16
C LYS A 312 3.53 -22.78 21.08
N VAL A 313 3.86 -21.59 20.57
CA VAL A 313 3.76 -20.33 21.33
C VAL A 313 2.33 -20.11 21.84
N LEU A 314 1.33 -20.26 20.97
CA LEU A 314 -0.07 -20.01 21.31
C LEU A 314 -0.58 -20.98 22.39
N LYS A 315 -0.36 -22.29 22.23
CA LYS A 315 -0.75 -23.28 23.25
C LYS A 315 0.01 -23.09 24.57
N ALA A 316 1.28 -22.67 24.53
CA ALA A 316 2.06 -22.36 25.73
C ALA A 316 1.55 -21.11 26.49
N ASN A 317 0.88 -20.18 25.80
CA ASN A 317 0.22 -19.01 26.38
C ASN A 317 -1.30 -19.24 26.59
N GLY A 318 -1.73 -20.50 26.75
CA GLY A 318 -3.10 -20.83 27.16
C GLY A 318 -4.17 -20.81 26.05
N ALA A 319 -3.79 -20.75 24.77
CA ALA A 319 -4.77 -20.82 23.67
C ALA A 319 -5.59 -22.12 23.72
N LYS A 320 -6.92 -21.98 23.66
CA LYS A 320 -7.88 -23.11 23.70
C LYS A 320 -7.78 -23.96 22.46
N THR A 321 -7.96 -23.36 21.27
CA THR A 321 -7.70 -24.00 19.98
C THR A 321 -6.71 -23.18 19.17
N VAL A 322 -5.97 -23.83 18.27
CA VAL A 322 -5.13 -23.18 17.26
C VAL A 322 -5.46 -23.78 15.91
N SER A 323 -6.21 -23.02 15.12
CA SER A 323 -6.42 -23.27 13.70
C SER A 323 -5.53 -22.35 12.86
N ALA A 324 -5.37 -22.66 11.58
CA ALA A 324 -4.64 -21.83 10.64
C ALA A 324 -5.38 -21.67 9.31
N PHE A 325 -5.25 -20.51 8.69
CA PHE A 325 -5.62 -20.22 7.31
C PHE A 325 -4.38 -19.81 6.53
N ALA A 326 -4.07 -20.55 5.45
CA ALA A 326 -3.00 -20.18 4.55
C ALA A 326 -3.45 -20.34 3.10
N VAL A 327 -3.36 -19.29 2.29
CA VAL A 327 -3.93 -19.32 0.94
C VAL A 327 -3.26 -20.42 0.11
N HIS A 328 -1.94 -20.42 0.02
CA HIS A 328 -1.17 -21.32 -0.82
C HIS A 328 -0.63 -22.52 -0.05
N ALA A 329 -0.91 -23.72 -0.53
CA ALA A 329 -0.45 -25.00 0.01
C ALA A 329 0.71 -25.56 -0.83
N ARG A 330 1.96 -25.23 -0.48
CA ARG A 330 3.14 -25.70 -1.24
C ARG A 330 3.75 -26.99 -0.69
N TYR A 331 3.59 -27.24 0.60
CA TYR A 331 3.93 -28.51 1.29
C TYR A 331 5.29 -29.13 0.90
N SER A 332 6.36 -28.31 0.86
CA SER A 332 7.69 -28.78 0.46
C SER A 332 8.37 -29.66 1.53
N SER A 333 9.30 -30.50 1.09
CA SER A 333 10.14 -31.33 1.97
C SER A 333 9.30 -32.25 2.87
N HIS A 334 9.35 -32.07 4.19
CA HIS A 334 8.67 -32.93 5.18
C HIS A 334 7.46 -32.22 5.81
N ALA A 335 6.83 -31.29 5.09
CA ALA A 335 5.74 -30.45 5.60
C ALA A 335 4.58 -31.28 6.18
N MET A 336 4.13 -32.31 5.47
CA MET A 336 3.02 -33.16 5.91
C MET A 336 3.29 -33.85 7.24
N GLN A 337 4.47 -34.46 7.39
CA GLN A 337 4.91 -35.08 8.63
C GLN A 337 5.04 -34.06 9.76
N THR A 338 5.55 -32.86 9.45
CA THR A 338 5.70 -31.73 10.39
C THR A 338 4.34 -31.22 10.91
N LEU A 339 3.36 -31.09 10.02
CA LEU A 339 2.00 -30.64 10.34
C LEU A 339 1.19 -31.72 11.09
N GLN A 340 1.35 -32.99 10.70
CA GLN A 340 0.68 -34.12 11.35
C GLN A 340 1.23 -34.41 12.76
N SER A 341 2.55 -34.32 12.95
CA SER A 341 3.21 -34.53 14.26
C SER A 341 3.01 -33.37 15.23
N CYS A 342 2.70 -32.16 14.75
CA CYS A 342 2.30 -31.04 15.60
C CYS A 342 0.96 -31.34 16.27
N LYS A 343 0.97 -31.59 17.58
CA LYS A 343 -0.23 -31.77 18.40
C LYS A 343 -0.95 -30.45 18.65
N GLU A 344 -0.17 -29.36 18.68
CA GLU A 344 -0.60 -28.00 19.04
C GLU A 344 -1.48 -27.34 17.98
N LEU A 345 -1.35 -27.76 16.71
CA LEU A 345 -2.19 -27.34 15.60
C LEU A 345 -3.44 -28.24 15.52
N ASP A 346 -4.62 -27.67 15.70
CA ASP A 346 -5.89 -28.40 15.67
C ASP A 346 -6.39 -28.61 14.22
N LYS A 347 -6.33 -27.56 13.38
CA LYS A 347 -6.76 -27.58 11.98
C LYS A 347 -5.95 -26.64 11.10
N LEU A 348 -5.67 -27.02 9.86
CA LEU A 348 -5.11 -26.16 8.81
C LEU A 348 -6.09 -26.08 7.63
N VAL A 349 -6.45 -24.86 7.24
CA VAL A 349 -7.35 -24.56 6.13
C VAL A 349 -6.53 -23.90 5.03
N THR A 350 -6.55 -24.48 3.83
CA THR A 350 -5.81 -23.98 2.66
C THR A 350 -6.69 -23.84 1.42
N THR A 351 -6.19 -23.25 0.34
CA THR A 351 -6.91 -23.19 -0.95
C THR A 351 -6.30 -24.09 -2.02
N ASN A 352 -7.09 -24.42 -3.05
CA ASN A 352 -6.67 -25.19 -4.23
C ASN A 352 -5.79 -24.40 -5.25
N THR A 353 -5.22 -23.25 -4.86
CA THR A 353 -4.34 -22.42 -5.73
C THR A 353 -3.05 -23.14 -6.18
N ILE A 354 -2.57 -24.10 -5.41
CA ILE A 354 -1.46 -25.00 -5.77
C ILE A 354 -2.02 -26.43 -5.84
N PRO A 355 -1.78 -27.20 -6.92
CA PRO A 355 -2.12 -28.63 -6.97
C PRO A 355 -1.33 -29.42 -5.92
N VAL A 356 -1.99 -30.34 -5.22
CA VAL A 356 -1.37 -31.15 -4.17
C VAL A 356 -1.23 -32.59 -4.67
N HIS A 357 -0.01 -33.02 -4.94
CA HIS A 357 0.32 -34.37 -5.43
C HIS A 357 0.41 -35.41 -4.30
N LEU A 358 -0.55 -35.41 -3.38
CA LEU A 358 -0.61 -36.35 -2.26
C LEU A 358 -1.84 -37.22 -2.42
N ASN A 359 -1.71 -38.50 -2.11
CA ASN A 359 -2.87 -39.39 -2.06
C ASN A 359 -3.80 -38.96 -0.91
N SER A 360 -5.10 -39.29 -1.01
CA SER A 360 -6.10 -39.01 0.05
C SER A 360 -5.63 -39.46 1.43
N ASP A 361 -4.95 -40.60 1.47
CA ASP A 361 -4.53 -41.32 2.68
C ASP A 361 -3.23 -40.74 3.28
N GLU A 362 -2.49 -39.96 2.49
CA GLU A 362 -1.29 -39.22 2.92
C GLU A 362 -1.63 -37.84 3.47
N VAL A 363 -2.81 -37.31 3.14
CA VAL A 363 -3.25 -35.99 3.61
C VAL A 363 -3.78 -36.09 5.02
N SER A 364 -3.14 -35.34 5.93
CA SER A 364 -3.53 -35.28 7.33
C SER A 364 -5.00 -34.88 7.49
N PRO A 365 -5.79 -35.56 8.34
CA PRO A 365 -7.21 -35.22 8.56
C PRO A 365 -7.40 -33.83 9.20
N LYS A 366 -6.32 -33.19 9.63
CA LYS A 366 -6.30 -31.78 10.09
C LYS A 366 -6.39 -30.78 8.93
N ILE A 367 -6.14 -31.19 7.69
CA ILE A 367 -6.05 -30.30 6.53
C ILE A 367 -7.38 -30.29 5.77
N VAL A 368 -7.90 -29.09 5.52
CA VAL A 368 -9.12 -28.84 4.75
C VAL A 368 -8.78 -27.92 3.59
N THR A 369 -9.16 -28.29 2.37
CA THR A 369 -8.93 -27.49 1.16
C THR A 369 -10.21 -26.79 0.72
N LEU A 370 -10.13 -25.49 0.43
CA LEU A 370 -11.24 -24.68 -0.09
C LEU A 370 -10.98 -24.35 -1.57
N SER A 371 -12.02 -24.40 -2.39
CA SER A 371 -11.87 -24.02 -3.80
C SER A 371 -12.03 -22.51 -4.02
N VAL A 372 -11.03 -21.88 -4.63
CA VAL A 372 -11.13 -20.48 -5.13
C VAL A 372 -11.60 -20.39 -6.58
N ALA A 373 -11.89 -21.53 -7.23
CA ALA A 373 -12.41 -21.57 -8.60
C ALA A 373 -13.67 -20.71 -8.85
N PRO A 374 -14.67 -20.64 -7.94
CA PRO A 374 -15.83 -19.77 -8.14
C PRO A 374 -15.45 -18.28 -8.22
N PHE A 375 -14.48 -17.87 -7.40
CA PHE A 375 -14.02 -16.49 -7.31
C PHE A 375 -13.24 -16.08 -8.56
N ILE A 376 -12.32 -16.93 -9.02
CA ILE A 376 -11.58 -16.72 -10.27
C ILE A 376 -12.52 -16.74 -11.48
N ALA A 377 -13.53 -17.61 -11.50
CA ALA A 377 -14.53 -17.66 -12.57
C ALA A 377 -15.35 -16.36 -12.68
N GLU A 378 -15.84 -15.81 -11.56
CA GLU A 378 -16.57 -14.54 -11.56
C GLU A 378 -15.68 -13.38 -12.06
N VAL A 379 -14.41 -13.34 -11.67
CA VAL A 379 -13.44 -12.33 -12.12
C VAL A 379 -13.16 -12.43 -13.63
N ILE A 380 -12.94 -13.64 -14.15
CA ILE A 380 -12.81 -13.88 -15.61
C ILE A 380 -14.07 -13.40 -16.35
N SER A 381 -15.26 -13.69 -15.81
CA SER A 381 -16.53 -13.23 -16.35
C SER A 381 -16.62 -11.69 -16.37
N CYS A 382 -16.22 -11.02 -15.30
CA CYS A 382 -16.18 -9.56 -15.22
C CYS A 382 -15.21 -8.93 -16.23
N ILE A 383 -13.95 -9.41 -16.28
CA ILE A 383 -12.94 -8.96 -17.27
C ILE A 383 -13.46 -9.14 -18.70
N HIS A 384 -14.09 -10.28 -18.97
CA HIS A 384 -14.59 -10.60 -20.31
C HIS A 384 -15.79 -9.71 -20.71
N THR A 385 -16.74 -9.51 -19.80
CA THR A 385 -17.93 -8.67 -20.02
C THR A 385 -17.68 -7.17 -19.89
N LYS A 386 -16.51 -6.77 -19.37
CA LYS A 386 -16.17 -5.40 -18.94
C LYS A 386 -17.02 -4.90 -17.77
N SER A 387 -17.44 -5.81 -16.89
CA SER A 387 -18.14 -5.49 -15.64
C SER A 387 -17.15 -5.11 -14.53
N SER A 388 -17.61 -4.41 -13.49
CA SER A 388 -16.75 -4.00 -12.37
C SER A 388 -16.35 -5.18 -11.48
N ILE A 389 -15.05 -5.38 -11.32
CA ILE A 389 -14.44 -6.42 -10.48
C ILE A 389 -14.54 -6.05 -8.98
N ILE A 390 -14.64 -4.75 -8.67
CA ILE A 390 -14.84 -4.24 -7.31
C ILE A 390 -16.09 -4.87 -6.67
N GLN A 391 -17.13 -5.16 -7.46
CA GLN A 391 -18.32 -5.85 -6.94
C GLN A 391 -18.00 -7.27 -6.45
N CYS A 392 -17.02 -7.96 -7.01
CA CYS A 392 -16.59 -9.28 -6.55
C CYS A 392 -15.75 -9.21 -5.26
N CYS A 393 -14.97 -8.14 -5.09
CA CYS A 393 -14.09 -7.95 -3.93
C CYS A 393 -14.79 -7.34 -2.70
N TYR A 394 -15.93 -6.65 -2.88
CA TYR A 394 -16.59 -5.85 -1.83
C TYR A 394 -18.07 -6.19 -1.56
N PHE A 395 -18.62 -7.30 -2.06
CA PHE A 395 -19.98 -7.77 -1.70
C PHE A 395 -19.96 -8.95 -0.70
N PRO A 396 -19.75 -8.72 0.60
CA PRO A 396 -20.49 -9.50 1.58
C PRO A 396 -21.94 -8.95 1.62
N PHE A 397 -22.91 -9.80 1.97
CA PHE A 397 -24.30 -9.43 2.25
C PHE A 397 -25.17 -8.91 1.07
N SER A 398 -25.62 -9.86 0.25
CA SER A 398 -27.05 -9.96 0.01
C SER A 398 -27.47 -11.42 0.13
N VAL A 399 -27.99 -11.79 1.30
CA VAL A 399 -28.71 -13.05 1.48
C VAL A 399 -29.84 -13.08 0.45
N PRO A 400 -30.10 -14.19 -0.26
CA PRO A 400 -31.19 -14.24 -1.23
C PRO A 400 -32.54 -14.22 -0.51
N THR A 401 -33.05 -13.02 -0.23
CA THR A 401 -34.37 -12.81 0.36
C THR A 401 -35.45 -13.05 -0.70
N THR A 402 -35.76 -14.33 -0.95
CA THR A 402 -37.01 -14.74 -1.60
C THR A 402 -38.20 -14.48 -0.66
N VAL A 403 -38.50 -13.20 -0.46
CA VAL A 403 -39.78 -12.74 0.10
C VAL A 403 -40.61 -12.17 -1.03
N SER A 404 -41.73 -12.82 -1.30
CA SER A 404 -42.69 -12.40 -2.30
C SER A 404 -43.21 -11.00 -1.97
N PHE A 405 -43.09 -10.05 -2.91
CA PHE A 405 -43.65 -8.72 -2.73
C PHE A 405 -45.18 -8.79 -2.69
N HIS A 406 -45.74 -8.57 -1.49
CA HIS A 406 -47.14 -8.22 -1.33
C HIS A 406 -47.25 -6.88 -0.59
N ASN A 407 -48.09 -6.00 -1.13
CA ASN A 407 -48.23 -4.61 -0.68
C ASN A 407 -48.48 -4.46 0.83
N ARG A 408 -47.57 -3.76 1.53
CA ARG A 408 -48.00 -2.62 2.37
C ARG A 408 -46.88 -1.64 2.70
N THR A 409 -47.29 -0.37 2.81
CA THR A 409 -46.57 0.74 3.42
C THR A 409 -46.27 0.48 4.90
N GLU A 410 -45.06 0.80 5.37
CA GLU A 410 -44.83 1.79 6.44
C GLU A 410 -43.34 2.04 6.74
N LYS A 411 -43.07 3.14 7.45
CA LYS A 411 -41.73 3.55 7.90
C LYS A 411 -41.23 2.61 9.00
N LEU A 412 -39.92 2.31 9.04
CA LEU A 412 -39.28 1.81 10.26
C LEU A 412 -38.11 2.71 10.66
N TYR A 413 -38.16 3.15 11.92
CA TYR A 413 -37.11 3.93 12.57
C TYR A 413 -35.92 3.04 12.92
N VAL A 414 -34.72 3.61 12.93
CA VAL A 414 -33.59 3.11 13.72
C VAL A 414 -33.13 4.27 14.60
N THR A 415 -33.22 4.09 15.92
CA THR A 415 -32.78 5.07 16.93
C THR A 415 -32.46 4.31 18.21
N MET A 416 -31.39 4.75 18.92
CA MET A 416 -30.81 4.14 20.12
C MET A 416 -30.09 2.81 19.82
N MET A 417 -28.84 2.61 20.23
CA MET A 417 -28.27 2.98 21.53
C MET A 417 -27.06 3.94 21.48
N ALA A 418 -27.13 4.99 22.31
CA ALA A 418 -25.98 5.42 23.12
C ALA A 418 -26.00 4.55 24.41
N GLU A 419 -25.00 4.48 25.28
CA GLU A 419 -23.80 5.29 25.51
C GLU A 419 -22.88 4.42 26.39
N ASP A 420 -21.56 4.45 26.24
CA ASP A 420 -20.69 4.18 27.39
C ASP A 420 -19.35 4.94 27.27
N LYS A 421 -19.03 5.69 28.31
CA LYS A 421 -17.87 6.60 28.38
C LYS A 421 -16.86 6.05 29.37
N LYS A 422 -15.62 5.82 28.93
CA LYS A 422 -14.45 5.79 29.83
C LYS A 422 -13.28 6.60 29.27
N PRO A 423 -12.42 7.15 30.14
CA PRO A 423 -11.56 8.27 29.80
C PRO A 423 -10.27 7.83 29.11
N GLN A 424 -9.65 8.75 28.36
CA GLN A 424 -8.27 8.59 27.92
C GLN A 424 -7.33 8.84 29.10
N GLU A 425 -6.45 7.88 29.38
CA GLU A 425 -5.32 8.08 30.30
C GLU A 425 -4.25 8.95 29.64
N GLU A 426 -3.61 9.77 30.48
CA GLU A 426 -2.60 10.76 30.10
C GLU A 426 -1.23 10.07 29.97
N LEU A 427 -0.61 10.13 28.78
CA LEU A 427 0.70 9.54 28.54
C LEU A 427 1.81 10.50 28.98
N GLU A 428 2.32 10.32 30.19
CA GLU A 428 3.55 10.96 30.65
C GLU A 428 4.75 10.55 29.79
N PHE A 429 5.44 11.53 29.19
CA PHE A 429 6.73 11.31 28.53
C PHE A 429 7.87 11.48 29.54
N ILE A 430 8.56 10.38 29.84
CA ILE A 430 9.80 10.38 30.61
C ILE A 430 10.88 11.15 29.83
N SER A 431 11.38 12.24 30.42
CA SER A 431 12.48 13.03 29.88
C SER A 431 13.83 12.31 30.09
N VAL A 432 14.57 12.08 29.00
CA VAL A 432 15.96 11.61 29.05
C VAL A 432 16.89 12.77 28.65
N GLU A 433 17.71 13.24 29.59
CA GLU A 433 18.73 14.25 29.33
C GLU A 433 19.94 13.67 28.58
N PRO A 434 20.47 14.35 27.54
CA PRO A 434 21.67 13.93 26.86
C PRO A 434 22.95 14.45 27.55
N ASP A 435 23.76 13.49 28.02
CA ASP A 435 25.06 13.69 28.67
C ASP A 435 26.04 14.52 27.82
N THR A 436 26.63 15.57 28.40
CA THR A 436 27.67 16.37 27.74
C THR A 436 29.04 15.71 27.82
N ARG A 437 29.68 15.38 26.68
CA ARG A 437 31.13 15.13 26.62
C ARG A 437 31.82 15.86 25.48
N THR A 438 32.77 16.70 25.85
CA THR A 438 33.64 17.52 25.01
C THR A 438 34.69 16.70 24.26
N PRO A 439 34.99 17.02 22.98
CA PRO A 439 36.23 16.61 22.33
C PRO A 439 37.39 17.57 22.67
N SER A 440 38.58 17.00 22.90
CA SER A 440 39.81 17.75 23.22
C SER A 440 40.30 18.64 22.07
N ALA A 441 40.88 19.79 22.41
CA ALA A 441 41.73 20.53 21.50
C ALA A 441 43.08 19.83 21.29
N ALA A 442 43.66 20.02 20.10
CA ALA A 442 45.09 19.86 19.82
C ALA A 442 45.46 20.90 18.75
N ALA A 443 46.46 21.74 19.01
CA ALA A 443 46.88 22.81 18.13
C ALA A 443 48.22 22.49 17.45
N SER A 444 48.41 22.96 16.21
CA SER A 444 49.75 23.16 15.64
C SER A 444 49.77 24.11 14.43
N THR A 445 50.48 25.23 14.61
CA THR A 445 51.32 25.98 13.63
C THR A 445 50.79 26.40 12.25
N GLU A 446 50.66 27.71 12.10
CA GLU A 446 51.12 28.60 11.00
C GLU A 446 51.67 27.98 9.68
N LYS A 447 51.23 28.53 8.53
CA LYS A 447 52.01 29.58 7.83
C LYS A 447 51.25 30.34 6.73
N SER A 448 51.72 31.55 6.48
CA SER A 448 51.21 32.53 5.50
C SER A 448 51.56 32.21 4.04
N ILE A 449 50.83 32.82 3.09
CA ILE A 449 51.39 33.69 2.04
C ILE A 449 50.25 34.56 1.45
N GLY A 450 50.55 35.85 1.22
CA GLY A 450 49.62 36.83 0.63
C GLY A 450 49.91 37.12 -0.86
N PRO A 451 49.63 38.33 -1.36
CA PRO A 451 48.49 38.51 -2.26
C PRO A 451 48.86 39.07 -3.64
N LYS A 452 47.94 38.98 -4.63
CA LYS A 452 47.96 39.86 -5.82
C LYS A 452 46.57 40.32 -6.25
N THR A 453 46.47 41.63 -6.49
CA THR A 453 45.29 42.40 -6.90
C THR A 453 45.23 42.60 -8.42
N ALA A 454 44.02 42.56 -8.99
CA ALA A 454 43.63 43.37 -10.16
C ALA A 454 42.09 43.43 -10.25
N ALA A 455 41.52 44.60 -10.53
CA ALA A 455 40.08 44.84 -10.45
C ALA A 455 39.40 44.89 -11.84
N SER A 456 38.13 44.45 -11.90
CA SER A 456 37.18 44.83 -12.94
C SER A 456 35.74 44.70 -12.40
N PRO A 457 34.84 45.70 -12.60
CA PRO A 457 33.58 45.78 -11.86
C PRO A 457 32.42 45.10 -12.61
N LYS A 458 31.87 44.02 -12.03
CA LYS A 458 30.52 43.46 -12.34
C LYS A 458 30.03 42.32 -11.43
N ALA A 459 30.80 41.93 -10.40
CA ALA A 459 30.42 40.86 -9.46
C ALA A 459 29.60 41.35 -8.24
N ASN A 460 29.91 42.55 -7.74
CA ASN A 460 29.38 43.03 -6.45
C ASN A 460 27.85 43.03 -6.34
N ASP A 461 27.10 43.39 -7.38
CA ASP A 461 25.63 43.45 -7.27
C ASP A 461 24.99 42.06 -7.17
N LYS A 462 25.56 41.06 -7.86
CA LYS A 462 25.09 39.67 -7.75
C LYS A 462 25.49 39.05 -6.43
N GLU A 463 26.71 39.26 -5.95
CA GLU A 463 27.12 38.75 -4.64
C GLU A 463 26.42 39.48 -3.50
N ALA A 464 26.19 40.79 -3.59
CA ALA A 464 25.40 41.54 -2.60
C ALA A 464 23.93 41.10 -2.60
N LEU A 465 23.32 40.87 -3.76
CA LEU A 465 21.95 40.35 -3.86
C LEU A 465 21.85 38.92 -3.31
N LEU A 466 22.75 38.02 -3.70
CA LEU A 466 22.80 36.66 -3.16
C LEU A 466 23.10 36.62 -1.66
N THR A 467 23.96 37.52 -1.16
CA THR A 467 24.26 37.66 0.28
C THR A 467 23.07 38.23 1.04
N SER A 468 22.36 39.20 0.47
CA SER A 468 21.12 39.75 1.05
C SER A 468 20.00 38.71 1.07
N MET A 469 19.80 37.96 -0.01
CA MET A 469 18.85 36.85 -0.06
C MET A 469 19.22 35.74 0.93
N ARG A 470 20.51 35.35 1.00
CA ARG A 470 21.01 34.35 1.96
C ARG A 470 20.78 34.82 3.40
N LYS A 471 21.14 36.06 3.73
CA LYS A 471 20.94 36.65 5.07
C LYS A 471 19.46 36.76 5.45
N THR A 472 18.59 37.07 4.49
CA THR A 472 17.13 37.08 4.68
C THR A 472 16.57 35.67 4.91
N VAL A 473 17.11 34.65 4.23
CA VAL A 473 16.66 33.25 4.39
C VAL A 473 17.23 32.61 5.66
N THR A 474 18.45 32.93 6.10
CA THR A 474 19.07 32.29 7.28
C THR A 474 18.67 32.90 8.62
N SER A 475 17.98 34.04 8.65
CA SER A 475 17.51 34.70 9.89
C SER A 475 16.04 34.45 10.21
N ALA A 476 15.34 33.63 9.42
CA ALA A 476 13.99 33.16 9.67
C ALA A 476 13.93 32.08 10.77
N LYS A 477 12.81 31.98 11.51
CA LYS A 477 12.54 30.85 12.44
C LYS A 477 12.33 29.55 11.65
N HIS A 478 11.74 29.65 10.45
CA HIS A 478 11.52 28.50 9.55
C HIS A 478 12.15 28.69 8.16
N PRO A 479 13.50 28.70 8.04
CA PRO A 479 14.23 29.08 6.82
C PRO A 479 13.92 28.17 5.62
N VAL A 480 13.71 26.88 5.87
CA VAL A 480 13.35 25.89 4.84
C VAL A 480 11.94 26.11 4.31
N ALA A 481 10.99 26.44 5.19
CA ALA A 481 9.61 26.72 4.79
C ALA A 481 9.50 28.02 3.98
N ALA A 482 10.23 29.07 4.40
CA ALA A 482 10.34 30.34 3.67
C ALA A 482 10.97 30.14 2.27
N PHE A 483 12.00 29.29 2.15
CA PHE A 483 12.58 28.93 0.85
C PHE A 483 11.56 28.25 -0.07
N PHE A 484 10.91 27.17 0.37
CA PHE A 484 9.95 26.44 -0.47
C PHE A 484 8.70 27.27 -0.82
N HIS A 485 8.28 28.19 0.06
CA HIS A 485 7.20 29.14 -0.22
C HIS A 485 7.48 30.01 -1.46
N LEU A 486 8.73 30.41 -1.68
CA LEU A 486 9.13 31.23 -2.82
C LEU A 486 9.59 30.39 -4.02
N PHE A 487 10.22 29.24 -3.77
CA PHE A 487 10.81 28.38 -4.79
C PHE A 487 9.80 27.89 -5.84
N PHE A 488 8.67 27.30 -5.42
CA PHE A 488 7.68 26.78 -6.37
C PHE A 488 7.04 27.89 -7.21
N LYS A 489 6.77 29.06 -6.61
CA LYS A 489 6.28 30.27 -7.30
C LYS A 489 7.26 30.75 -8.36
N ALA A 490 8.53 30.90 -7.98
CA ALA A 490 9.59 31.36 -8.87
C ALA A 490 9.85 30.36 -10.02
N LEU A 491 9.83 29.06 -9.73
CA LEU A 491 10.05 28.01 -10.73
C LEU A 491 8.89 27.90 -11.73
N ALA A 492 7.64 28.03 -11.27
CA ALA A 492 6.47 28.06 -12.14
C ALA A 492 6.48 29.29 -13.07
N LEU A 493 6.81 30.48 -12.53
CA LEU A 493 6.97 31.70 -13.33
C LEU A 493 8.16 31.58 -14.30
N PHE A 494 9.27 30.98 -13.88
CA PHE A 494 10.45 30.77 -14.74
C PHE A 494 10.13 29.84 -15.92
N LEU A 495 9.50 28.69 -15.68
CA LEU A 495 9.10 27.78 -16.77
C LEU A 495 8.02 28.40 -17.68
N TYR A 496 7.14 29.22 -17.13
CA TYR A 496 6.19 29.98 -17.96
C TYR A 496 6.89 31.00 -18.87
N MET A 497 7.87 31.76 -18.36
CA MET A 497 8.54 32.81 -19.13
C MET A 497 9.63 32.30 -20.08
N PHE A 498 10.33 31.22 -19.71
CA PHE A 498 11.53 30.75 -20.40
C PHE A 498 11.46 29.28 -20.85
N GLY A 499 10.40 28.53 -20.53
CA GLY A 499 10.28 27.11 -20.87
C GLY A 499 10.44 26.83 -22.37
N SER A 500 9.93 27.73 -23.22
CA SER A 500 10.03 27.63 -24.68
C SER A 500 11.45 27.80 -25.24
N ILE A 501 12.41 28.29 -24.43
CA ILE A 501 13.83 28.37 -24.82
C ILE A 501 14.51 26.99 -24.70
N PHE A 502 14.07 26.18 -23.73
CA PHE A 502 14.70 24.89 -23.42
C PHE A 502 13.92 23.70 -23.98
N ILE A 503 12.60 23.85 -24.15
CA ILE A 503 11.68 22.77 -24.51
C ILE A 503 10.78 23.26 -25.66
N SER A 504 10.78 22.54 -26.79
CA SER A 504 9.94 22.86 -27.94
C SER A 504 8.49 22.35 -27.82
N ASN A 505 8.22 21.45 -26.87
CA ASN A 505 6.90 20.85 -26.68
C ASN A 505 6.06 21.62 -25.65
N PHE A 506 5.08 22.40 -26.13
CA PHE A 506 4.16 23.15 -25.28
C PHE A 506 3.40 22.27 -24.28
N VAL A 507 2.92 21.08 -24.68
CA VAL A 507 2.16 20.18 -23.80
C VAL A 507 3.00 19.74 -22.59
N PHE A 508 4.29 19.51 -22.79
CA PHE A 508 5.21 19.20 -21.69
C PHE A 508 5.39 20.39 -20.75
N ILE A 509 5.62 21.61 -21.28
CA ILE A 509 5.72 22.83 -20.45
C ILE A 509 4.42 23.06 -19.67
N PHE A 510 3.27 22.90 -20.32
CA PHE A 510 1.94 23.03 -19.73
C PHE A 510 1.77 22.09 -18.53
N VAL A 511 2.01 20.78 -18.73
CA VAL A 511 1.86 19.78 -17.66
C VAL A 511 2.79 20.07 -16.49
N VAL A 512 4.06 20.41 -16.73
CA VAL A 512 5.02 20.73 -15.66
C VAL A 512 4.65 22.03 -14.94
N CYS A 513 4.18 23.07 -15.64
CA CYS A 513 3.72 24.30 -15.02
C CYS A 513 2.49 24.07 -14.12
N ILE A 514 1.50 23.31 -14.58
CA ILE A 514 0.29 22.97 -13.80
C ILE A 514 0.67 22.17 -12.54
N LEU A 515 1.59 21.22 -12.67
CA LEU A 515 2.09 20.42 -11.54
C LEU A 515 2.83 21.27 -10.49
N LEU A 516 3.66 22.24 -10.93
CA LEU A 516 4.30 23.19 -10.01
C LEU A 516 3.30 24.14 -9.34
N LEU A 517 2.26 24.58 -10.04
CA LEU A 517 1.18 25.40 -9.48
C LEU A 517 0.35 24.61 -8.44
N ALA A 518 0.15 23.30 -8.66
CA ALA A 518 -0.50 22.42 -7.69
C ALA A 518 0.37 22.20 -6.43
N PHE A 519 1.68 22.00 -6.59
CA PHE A 519 2.62 21.95 -5.46
C PHE A 519 2.67 23.27 -4.70
N ASP A 520 2.74 24.41 -5.39
CA ASP A 520 2.68 25.73 -4.74
C ASP A 520 1.38 25.90 -3.94
N PHE A 521 0.23 25.57 -4.53
CA PHE A 521 -1.06 25.64 -3.85
C PHE A 521 -1.08 24.79 -2.57
N TRP A 522 -0.58 23.55 -2.65
CA TRP A 522 -0.51 22.63 -1.52
C TRP A 522 0.48 23.09 -0.43
N THR A 523 1.66 23.56 -0.81
CA THR A 523 2.70 24.06 0.11
C THR A 523 2.27 25.35 0.82
N VAL A 524 1.53 26.23 0.14
CA VAL A 524 0.89 27.39 0.79
C VAL A 524 -0.16 26.92 1.80
N LYS A 525 -1.13 26.11 1.37
CA LYS A 525 -2.29 25.70 2.18
C LYS A 525 -1.92 24.83 3.40
N ASN A 526 -1.01 23.89 3.24
CA ASN A 526 -0.77 22.84 4.25
C ASN A 526 0.45 23.06 5.12
N VAL A 527 1.51 23.67 4.59
CA VAL A 527 2.82 23.78 5.26
C VAL A 527 3.10 25.21 5.67
N THR A 528 3.29 26.11 4.71
CA THR A 528 3.85 27.44 4.96
C THR A 528 2.86 28.38 5.64
N GLY A 529 1.55 28.23 5.42
CA GLY A 529 0.54 28.96 6.20
C GLY A 529 0.56 28.61 7.69
N ARG A 530 0.83 27.35 8.05
CA ARG A 530 0.95 26.94 9.47
C ARG A 530 2.24 27.46 10.07
N LEU A 531 3.37 27.23 9.39
CA LEU A 531 4.71 27.52 9.95
C LEU A 531 5.09 29.01 9.93
N LEU A 532 4.70 29.77 8.88
CA LEU A 532 5.16 31.17 8.73
C LEU A 532 4.20 32.20 9.31
N VAL A 533 2.91 31.87 9.48
CA VAL A 533 1.89 32.80 10.00
C VAL A 533 0.88 32.18 10.97
N GLY A 534 0.99 30.90 11.33
CA GLY A 534 0.07 30.27 12.28
C GLY A 534 -1.39 30.22 11.81
N LEU A 535 -1.66 30.26 10.50
CA LEU A 535 -3.02 30.29 9.94
C LEU A 535 -3.33 29.01 9.14
N ARG A 536 -4.58 28.56 9.20
CA ARG A 536 -5.03 27.37 8.45
C ARG A 536 -6.50 27.52 8.03
N TRP A 537 -6.86 26.97 6.87
CA TRP A 537 -8.24 26.93 6.39
C TRP A 537 -8.57 25.58 5.75
N TRP A 538 -9.78 25.09 5.98
CA TRP A 538 -10.32 23.90 5.32
C TRP A 538 -11.84 23.89 5.29
N ASN A 539 -12.40 22.89 4.64
CA ASN A 539 -13.82 22.62 4.63
C ASN A 539 -14.06 21.38 5.50
N LYS A 540 -14.89 21.52 6.53
CA LYS A 540 -15.39 20.43 7.37
C LYS A 540 -16.78 20.06 6.84
N ILE A 541 -16.96 18.80 6.46
CA ILE A 541 -18.28 18.27 6.16
C ILE A 541 -18.87 17.81 7.50
N ASN A 542 -19.97 18.41 7.91
CA ASN A 542 -20.70 18.03 9.11
C ASN A 542 -21.54 16.76 8.84
N GLU A 543 -21.99 16.09 9.90
CA GLU A 543 -22.69 14.80 9.81
C GLU A 543 -24.07 14.90 9.11
N ASP A 544 -24.63 16.11 9.04
CA ASP A 544 -25.82 16.47 8.26
C ASP A 544 -25.55 16.68 6.75
N GLY A 545 -24.30 16.52 6.32
CA GLY A 545 -23.86 16.76 4.94
C GLY A 545 -23.60 18.22 4.59
N THR A 546 -23.72 19.16 5.54
CA THR A 546 -23.43 20.57 5.30
C THR A 546 -21.93 20.85 5.27
N SER A 547 -21.49 21.79 4.42
CA SER A 547 -20.07 22.13 4.26
C SER A 547 -19.72 23.43 4.99
N GLU A 548 -18.95 23.32 6.07
CA GLU A 548 -18.53 24.45 6.91
C GLU A 548 -17.07 24.83 6.64
N TRP A 549 -16.81 26.10 6.33
CA TRP A 549 -15.45 26.59 6.12
C TRP A 549 -14.82 27.00 7.45
N VAL A 550 -13.94 26.14 7.97
CA VAL A 550 -13.22 26.36 9.22
C VAL A 550 -11.96 27.19 8.95
N PHE A 551 -11.81 28.29 9.68
CA PHE A 551 -10.64 29.16 9.65
C PHE A 551 -9.98 29.17 11.04
N GLU A 552 -8.74 28.69 11.11
CA GLU A 552 -7.97 28.60 12.34
C GLU A 552 -6.81 29.58 12.37
N SER A 553 -6.49 29.97 13.60
CA SER A 553 -5.37 30.78 14.01
C SER A 553 -4.75 30.14 15.25
N HIS A 554 -3.43 30.01 15.28
CA HIS A 554 -2.71 29.54 16.46
C HIS A 554 -2.99 30.43 17.68
N GLU A 555 -3.05 29.84 18.87
CA GLU A 555 -3.49 30.51 20.10
C GLU A 555 -2.50 31.60 20.53
N ASP A 556 -1.20 31.29 20.53
CA ASP A 556 -0.13 32.27 20.78
C ASP A 556 0.43 32.87 19.49
N MET A 557 -0.25 33.92 19.01
CA MET A 557 0.20 34.78 17.89
C MET A 557 1.53 35.52 18.17
N THR A 558 2.00 35.54 19.42
CA THR A 558 3.24 36.19 19.87
C THR A 558 4.52 35.45 19.48
N GLU A 559 4.42 34.18 19.09
CA GLU A 559 5.55 33.33 18.70
C GLU A 559 5.99 33.47 17.22
N ILE A 560 5.27 34.24 16.42
CA ILE A 560 5.47 34.36 14.98
C ILE A 560 6.57 35.38 14.67
N ASP A 561 7.62 34.93 13.97
CA ASP A 561 8.71 35.81 13.56
C ASP A 561 8.23 36.85 12.51
N PRO A 562 8.56 38.15 12.68
CA PRO A 562 8.10 39.20 11.78
C PRO A 562 8.65 39.07 10.35
N LEU A 563 9.81 38.42 10.17
CA LEU A 563 10.40 38.15 8.86
C LEU A 563 9.63 37.05 8.13
N ASP A 564 9.32 35.94 8.81
CA ASP A 564 8.56 34.82 8.24
C ASP A 564 7.14 35.26 7.81
N SER A 565 6.47 36.04 8.67
CA SER A 565 5.18 36.65 8.33
C SER A 565 5.29 37.57 7.12
N ARG A 566 6.33 38.42 7.04
CA ARG A 566 6.56 39.32 5.90
C ARG A 566 6.81 38.55 4.60
N VAL A 567 7.63 37.49 4.64
CA VAL A 567 7.90 36.62 3.47
C VAL A 567 6.62 35.97 2.98
N PHE A 568 5.82 35.38 3.87
CA PHE A 568 4.56 34.73 3.53
C PHE A 568 3.56 35.71 2.89
N TRP A 569 3.29 36.86 3.51
CA TRP A 569 2.33 37.83 2.95
C TRP A 569 2.82 38.43 1.63
N THR A 570 4.13 38.66 1.47
CA THR A 570 4.70 39.15 0.20
C THR A 570 4.58 38.10 -0.90
N GLY A 571 4.85 36.83 -0.62
CA GLY A 571 4.69 35.73 -1.58
C GLY A 571 3.23 35.45 -1.94
N LEU A 572 2.31 35.54 -0.97
CA LEU A 572 0.88 35.28 -1.14
C LEU A 572 0.20 36.29 -2.08
N TYR A 573 0.55 37.58 -2.02
CA TYR A 573 -0.01 38.60 -2.93
C TYR A 573 0.84 38.84 -4.18
N GLY A 574 2.17 38.78 -4.06
CA GLY A 574 3.09 39.14 -5.15
C GLY A 574 3.01 38.21 -6.36
N ALA A 575 2.99 36.89 -6.15
CA ALA A 575 2.93 35.93 -7.24
C ALA A 575 1.60 36.00 -8.04
N PRO A 576 0.40 36.00 -7.42
CA PRO A 576 -0.83 36.22 -8.17
C PRO A 576 -0.90 37.59 -8.87
N ALA A 577 -0.32 38.65 -8.31
CA ALA A 577 -0.25 39.94 -9.01
C ALA A 577 0.59 39.84 -10.32
N LEU A 578 1.71 39.12 -10.28
CA LEU A 578 2.50 38.81 -11.48
C LEU A 578 1.71 37.94 -12.46
N TRP A 579 0.98 36.92 -12.00
CA TRP A 579 0.13 36.11 -12.87
C TRP A 579 -1.00 36.93 -13.52
N VAL A 580 -1.67 37.84 -12.80
CA VAL A 580 -2.67 38.74 -13.39
C VAL A 580 -2.06 39.67 -14.45
N MET A 581 -0.85 40.19 -14.22
CA MET A 581 -0.12 40.98 -15.22
C MET A 581 0.20 40.14 -16.47
N LEU A 582 0.67 38.90 -16.29
CA LEU A 582 0.91 37.96 -17.40
C LEU A 582 -0.37 37.56 -18.13
N LEU A 583 -1.53 37.50 -17.45
CA LEU A 583 -2.83 37.23 -18.07
C LEU A 583 -3.22 38.33 -19.05
N ILE A 584 -3.07 39.59 -18.62
CA ILE A 584 -3.32 40.77 -19.46
C ILE A 584 -2.42 40.73 -20.70
N ILE A 585 -1.13 40.42 -20.53
CA ILE A 585 -0.18 40.29 -21.65
C ILE A 585 -0.55 39.13 -22.59
N ALA A 586 -0.96 37.98 -22.06
CA ALA A 586 -1.34 36.81 -22.86
C ALA A 586 -2.62 37.06 -23.68
N VAL A 587 -3.62 37.72 -23.08
CA VAL A 587 -4.87 38.13 -23.75
C VAL A 587 -4.58 39.17 -24.84
N LEU A 588 -3.77 40.20 -24.56
CA LEU A 588 -3.39 41.20 -25.57
C LEU A 588 -2.59 40.62 -26.75
N LYS A 589 -1.87 39.50 -26.53
CA LYS A 589 -1.15 38.76 -27.57
C LYS A 589 -2.01 37.69 -28.27
N PHE A 590 -3.31 37.57 -27.94
CA PHE A 590 -4.22 36.54 -28.45
C PHE A 590 -3.69 35.09 -28.32
N ASN A 591 -2.84 34.83 -27.32
CA ASN A 591 -2.20 33.53 -27.16
C ASN A 591 -3.00 32.64 -26.18
N VAL A 592 -4.00 31.95 -26.73
CA VAL A 592 -4.96 31.12 -25.96
C VAL A 592 -4.26 30.02 -25.16
N GLU A 593 -3.26 29.34 -25.75
CA GLU A 593 -2.54 28.24 -25.11
C GLU A 593 -1.88 28.67 -23.79
N TRP A 594 -1.14 29.78 -23.82
CA TRP A 594 -0.43 30.29 -22.65
C TRP A 594 -1.38 31.00 -21.67
N ALA A 595 -2.50 31.56 -22.14
CA ALA A 595 -3.53 32.11 -21.26
C ALA A 595 -4.16 31.05 -20.34
N LEU A 596 -4.32 29.80 -20.78
CA LEU A 596 -4.87 28.71 -19.96
C LEU A 596 -4.03 28.43 -18.70
N ILE A 597 -2.70 28.40 -18.81
CA ILE A 597 -1.80 28.20 -17.66
C ILE A 597 -2.02 29.32 -16.63
N VAL A 598 -2.10 30.57 -17.11
CA VAL A 598 -2.26 31.73 -16.23
C VAL A 598 -3.63 31.76 -15.55
N ILE A 599 -4.70 31.37 -16.25
CA ILE A 599 -6.05 31.26 -15.65
C ILE A 599 -6.03 30.29 -14.47
N VAL A 600 -5.39 29.12 -14.62
CA VAL A 600 -5.25 28.14 -13.52
C VAL A 600 -4.38 28.70 -12.40
N ALA A 601 -3.28 29.37 -12.72
CA ALA A 601 -2.39 29.99 -11.73
C ALA A 601 -3.11 31.06 -10.88
N VAL A 602 -3.91 31.91 -11.51
CA VAL A 602 -4.73 32.93 -10.83
C VAL A 602 -5.82 32.29 -9.98
N ALA A 603 -6.50 31.24 -10.46
CA ALA A 603 -7.54 30.53 -9.72
C ALA A 603 -7.00 29.87 -8.43
N LEU A 604 -5.92 29.10 -8.53
CA LEU A 604 -5.29 28.42 -7.38
C LEU A 604 -4.70 29.42 -6.38
N SER A 605 -4.01 30.45 -6.86
CA SER A 605 -3.45 31.51 -6.00
C SER A 605 -4.56 32.33 -5.32
N GLY A 606 -5.64 32.63 -6.05
CA GLY A 606 -6.81 33.36 -5.55
C GLY A 606 -7.54 32.62 -4.44
N ALA A 607 -7.69 31.29 -4.56
CA ALA A 607 -8.26 30.46 -3.49
C ALA A 607 -7.44 30.56 -2.19
N ASN A 608 -6.11 30.54 -2.29
CA ASN A 608 -5.23 30.77 -1.13
C ASN A 608 -5.37 32.20 -0.57
N ILE A 609 -5.39 33.25 -1.40
CA ILE A 609 -5.62 34.62 -0.92
C ILE A 609 -6.94 34.71 -0.14
N ILE A 610 -8.04 34.17 -0.68
CA ILE A 610 -9.36 34.21 -0.04
C ILE A 610 -9.35 33.46 1.29
N GLY A 611 -8.72 32.28 1.35
CA GLY A 611 -8.55 31.51 2.59
C GLY A 611 -7.81 32.30 3.67
N TYR A 612 -6.59 32.75 3.38
CA TYR A 612 -5.74 33.42 4.37
C TYR A 612 -6.21 34.84 4.73
N THR A 613 -6.86 35.57 3.82
CA THR A 613 -7.51 36.86 4.17
C THR A 613 -8.71 36.68 5.11
N ARG A 614 -9.46 35.58 4.99
CA ARG A 614 -10.51 35.23 5.95
C ARG A 614 -9.92 34.81 7.31
N CYS A 615 -8.93 33.91 7.33
CA CYS A 615 -8.21 33.56 8.58
C CYS A 615 -7.71 34.81 9.32
N LYS A 616 -7.08 35.77 8.62
CA LYS A 616 -6.55 37.00 9.24
C LYS A 616 -7.65 37.90 9.81
N LYS A 617 -8.84 37.93 9.20
CA LYS A 617 -9.99 38.71 9.72
C LYS A 617 -10.56 38.04 10.97
N ASP A 618 -10.78 36.74 10.92
CA ASP A 618 -11.31 35.94 12.03
C ASP A 618 -10.38 35.96 13.26
N ALA A 619 -9.07 35.75 13.06
CA ALA A 619 -8.06 35.88 14.11
C ALA A 619 -8.07 37.26 14.79
N LYS A 620 -8.22 38.34 14.00
CA LYS A 620 -8.32 39.70 14.53
C LYS A 620 -9.61 39.91 15.33
N GLN A 621 -10.73 39.34 14.89
CA GLN A 621 -12.01 39.41 15.60
C GLN A 621 -11.94 38.65 16.94
N LYS A 622 -11.39 37.43 16.95
CA LYS A 622 -11.14 36.65 18.18
C LYS A 622 -10.25 37.39 19.18
N MET A 623 -9.15 37.98 18.72
CA MET A 623 -8.26 38.77 19.59
C MET A 623 -8.96 40.03 20.14
N GLN A 624 -9.80 40.70 19.33
CA GLN A 624 -10.60 41.84 19.80
C GLN A 624 -11.68 41.43 20.82
N SER A 625 -12.35 40.29 20.65
CA SER A 625 -13.32 39.80 21.63
C SER A 625 -12.65 39.42 22.94
N LEU A 626 -11.51 38.72 22.89
CA LEU A 626 -10.71 38.37 24.08
C LEU A 626 -10.23 39.61 24.84
N MET A 627 -9.73 40.65 24.15
CA MET A 627 -9.39 41.93 24.79
C MET A 627 -10.61 42.61 25.42
N SER A 628 -11.79 42.54 24.80
CA SER A 628 -13.02 43.12 25.39
C SER A 628 -13.50 42.35 26.62
N GLN A 629 -13.36 41.03 26.64
CA GLN A 629 -13.66 40.18 27.82
C GLN A 629 -12.64 40.42 28.95
N GLY A 630 -11.35 40.53 28.63
CA GLY A 630 -10.31 40.86 29.61
C GLY A 630 -10.50 42.24 30.26
N ALA A 631 -10.90 43.25 29.47
CA ALA A 631 -11.22 44.58 29.98
C ALA A 631 -12.48 44.60 30.87
N LEU A 632 -13.47 43.73 30.60
CA LEU A 632 -14.63 43.52 31.48
C LEU A 632 -14.25 42.79 32.78
N GLY A 633 -13.36 41.78 32.71
CA GLY A 633 -12.83 41.10 33.90
C GLY A 633 -12.06 42.03 34.84
N ALA A 634 -11.25 42.93 34.28
CA ALA A 634 -10.53 43.97 35.03
C ALA A 634 -11.45 45.03 35.68
N PHE A 635 -12.71 45.13 35.26
CA PHE A 635 -13.72 46.00 35.88
C PHE A 635 -14.48 45.34 37.04
N SER A 636 -14.44 44.01 37.14
CA SER A 636 -15.16 43.23 38.17
C SER A 636 -14.33 42.96 39.43
N THR A 637 -13.03 43.25 39.40
CA THR A 637 -12.13 43.08 40.55
C THR A 637 -11.77 44.45 41.15
N SER A 638 -11.87 44.57 42.47
CA SER A 638 -11.74 45.82 43.22
C SER A 638 -10.29 46.33 43.37
N ALA A 639 -9.48 46.18 42.34
CA ALA A 639 -8.11 46.68 42.21
C ALA A 639 -7.94 47.68 41.03
N GLY A 640 -8.99 47.93 40.26
CA GLY A 640 -8.97 48.76 39.04
C GLY A 640 -8.73 50.28 39.22
N SER A 641 -8.41 50.77 40.41
CA SER A 641 -8.22 52.22 40.67
C SER A 641 -6.75 52.68 40.72
N SER A 642 -5.77 51.77 40.76
CA SER A 642 -4.36 52.11 41.01
C SER A 642 -3.38 51.82 39.86
N ILE A 643 -3.83 51.20 38.76
CA ILE A 643 -2.97 50.87 37.60
C ILE A 643 -3.12 51.87 36.44
N MET A 644 -4.17 52.72 36.45
CA MET A 644 -4.47 53.67 35.37
C MET A 644 -3.69 55.00 35.43
N SER A 645 -2.68 55.14 36.30
CA SER A 645 -1.83 56.35 36.38
C SER A 645 -0.42 56.19 35.80
N THR A 646 0.06 54.97 35.55
CA THR A 646 1.46 54.71 35.15
C THR A 646 1.62 54.42 33.66
N ILE A 647 0.54 54.06 32.95
CA ILE A 647 0.53 53.86 31.47
C ILE A 647 0.01 55.12 30.75
N GLY A 648 0.21 56.30 31.35
CA GLY A 648 -0.12 57.61 30.77
C GLY A 648 1.04 58.32 30.07
N GLY A 649 2.22 57.70 29.98
CA GLY A 649 3.50 58.39 29.78
C GLY A 649 4.39 57.91 28.65
N LEU A 650 3.86 57.42 27.52
CA LEU A 650 4.71 57.03 26.38
C LEU A 650 4.05 57.13 24.99
N ALA A 651 3.34 58.23 24.73
CA ALA A 651 2.74 58.53 23.41
C ALA A 651 2.60 60.04 23.10
N LEU A 652 3.66 60.85 23.29
CA LEU A 652 3.69 62.26 22.84
C LEU A 652 5.06 62.67 22.27
N GLY A 653 5.07 63.17 21.02
CA GLY A 653 6.18 63.88 20.36
C GLY A 653 7.11 63.00 19.49
N GLY A 654 7.28 63.25 18.18
CA GLY A 654 6.55 64.19 17.30
C GLY A 654 7.13 64.33 15.88
N GLY A 655 6.31 64.83 14.93
CA GLY A 655 6.67 65.36 13.58
C GLY A 655 7.06 64.32 12.49
N LEU A 656 6.69 64.43 11.20
CA LEU A 656 5.91 65.38 10.37
C LEU A 656 5.12 64.56 9.30
N GLY A 657 4.14 65.05 8.53
CA GLY A 657 3.43 66.34 8.50
C GLY A 657 2.83 66.68 7.12
N GLY A 658 1.50 66.80 7.00
CA GLY A 658 0.74 67.19 5.78
C GLY A 658 0.11 66.02 5.00
N ALA A 659 -1.08 66.12 4.37
CA ALA A 659 -2.07 67.20 4.31
C ALA A 659 -3.45 66.66 3.83
N LEU A 660 -4.52 67.48 3.96
CA LEU A 660 -5.91 67.25 3.48
C LEU A 660 -6.70 66.15 4.25
N GLY A 661 -7.91 66.34 4.77
CA GLY A 661 -8.81 67.50 4.80
C GLY A 661 -10.26 67.08 4.51
N GLY A 662 -11.17 67.07 5.50
CA GLY A 662 -12.58 66.70 5.26
C GLY A 662 -13.38 66.29 6.51
N SER A 663 -14.08 67.28 7.08
CA SER A 663 -15.21 67.26 8.04
C SER A 663 -15.97 65.95 8.40
N ALA A 664 -16.30 65.90 9.70
CA ALA A 664 -17.28 65.08 10.45
C ALA A 664 -18.76 65.19 9.93
N PRO A 665 -19.83 64.61 10.56
CA PRO A 665 -19.87 64.00 11.90
C PRO A 665 -20.75 62.73 12.16
N THR A 666 -20.44 62.14 13.32
CA THR A 666 -21.23 61.30 14.24
C THR A 666 -22.73 61.02 13.99
N LYS A 667 -23.14 59.77 14.27
CA LYS A 667 -24.33 59.49 15.12
C LYS A 667 -24.22 58.14 15.85
N LYS A 668 -24.25 58.21 17.19
CA LYS A 668 -24.65 57.17 18.17
C LYS A 668 -25.93 57.72 18.87
N PRO A 669 -26.61 56.98 19.75
CA PRO A 669 -26.86 55.53 19.78
C PRO A 669 -28.38 55.23 19.98
N THR A 670 -28.77 53.95 20.04
CA THR A 670 -29.95 53.54 20.82
C THR A 670 -29.78 52.11 21.35
N GLN A 671 -30.06 51.92 22.64
CA GLN A 671 -30.27 50.62 23.29
C GLN A 671 -31.77 50.34 23.37
N ALA A 672 -32.14 49.07 23.25
CA ALA A 672 -33.32 48.41 23.85
C ALA A 672 -33.02 46.90 23.73
N GLU A 673 -32.64 46.23 24.81
CA GLU A 673 -33.50 45.53 25.79
C GLU A 673 -34.15 44.23 25.27
N ILE A 674 -33.60 43.11 25.76
CA ILE A 674 -34.26 41.93 26.34
C ILE A 674 -35.47 41.34 25.59
N VAL A 675 -35.26 40.15 24.98
CA VAL A 675 -35.59 38.84 25.58
C VAL A 675 -34.45 37.87 25.29
#